data_AF-G0UD58-F1
#
_entry.id   AF-G0UD58-F1
#
_cell.length_a   1.000
_cell.length_b   1.000
_cell.length_c   1.000
_cell.angle_alpha   90.00
_cell.angle_beta   90.00
_cell.angle_gamma   90.00
#
_symmetry.space_group_name_H-M   'P 1'
#
loop_
_entity.id
_entity.type
_entity.pdbx_description
1 polymer ?
#
loop_
_entity_poly.entity_id
_entity_poly.type
_entity_poly.pdbx_seq_one_letter_code
_entity_poly.pdbx_strand_id
1 'polypeptide(L)'
;MQTKLGNSSVLVFVYGTLQRGECDYAFWMAHQQHSVFVARAETQKRYPLFVTLLPDNAACSPCLLNMPDGKDPRMAERVDITSQNGRAPLPHHVKGELFLVSERAKGWLDVFHGVEDGTCTVGEVDVLPLDNTANIANLLGLRDGEPARALVYFRVKGYPLDWCSTCPTRSSGLLRHFSSVECLREYGSRFVVLPAHFHASAALHKGLSRDRFRSPDDSIGAPLHPPPIVLFIIDGIGDVTYPKLGGRTPLEVVAGVPPRMDIDSDTSSTLDKYVSRGINTVTRNGVNGVMDIIEAGAACGSDTAHLSLFGYDPDQYYQGRGAYEALGAGLSLGEDDIAFKSVFSVLDKSTGIVTHRRCDRDFTRDGPVLCSFLNGAEIVVDHGAAPGGTLTHRLLVKYATEHRCGVVITGTGLSHKVTGTDPLADGRTLLHCSPTVPPDHVEYERALYTSRVVNAASERIRELLEHHPLNEARKMAGKHQANAILLRGAASKGWIPPFAALHGLTGFIVSPTCIIRGLGVCCGLRVVEADGATGDYRSNITAKVDAVLQELGLKVTTHTSLSLSTAPTTRTECGESSPVPPPNFAVIHVKGVDDAGHDGNLEEKLAMLQKCGDAIDLLWNALPDGGTMAVLADHSTPLSLGDHSCDPVPVSVATKGSHIADGVQHYGEVDCCRGVLGRFRSEEFMGVVKRSHYWYHYRHPCAAATKLGA
;
A
#
# COMPACT_ATOMS: atom_id res chain seq x y z
N MET A 1 -30.18 0.40 18.58
CA MET A 1 -29.38 0.15 17.35
C MET A 1 -30.14 0.54 16.08
N GLN A 2 -31.45 0.25 15.95
CA GLN A 2 -32.31 0.84 14.90
C GLN A 2 -32.27 2.39 14.88
N THR A 3 -31.97 3.03 16.00
CA THR A 3 -31.78 4.49 16.11
C THR A 3 -30.55 5.06 15.40
N LYS A 4 -29.57 4.25 14.96
CA LYS A 4 -28.33 4.73 14.30
C LYS A 4 -28.38 4.79 12.76
N LEU A 5 -29.27 4.04 12.11
CA LEU A 5 -29.31 3.91 10.63
C LEU A 5 -30.39 4.76 9.94
N GLY A 6 -31.21 5.50 10.70
CA GLY A 6 -32.38 6.20 10.18
C GLY A 6 -33.49 5.25 9.73
N ASN A 7 -34.70 5.77 9.50
CA ASN A 7 -35.91 4.97 9.20
C ASN A 7 -35.92 4.29 7.81
N SER A 8 -34.84 4.37 7.01
CA SER A 8 -34.75 3.76 5.67
C SER A 8 -33.48 2.92 5.57
N SER A 9 -33.58 1.67 6.01
CA SER A 9 -32.52 0.67 5.85
C SER A 9 -33.11 -0.59 5.23
N VAL A 10 -32.31 -1.26 4.41
CA VAL A 10 -32.70 -2.46 3.67
C VAL A 10 -31.82 -3.63 4.07
N LEU A 11 -32.40 -4.82 4.10
CA LEU A 11 -31.68 -6.05 4.38
C LEU A 11 -31.09 -6.59 3.08
N VAL A 12 -29.78 -6.79 3.05
CA VAL A 12 -29.04 -7.31 1.89
C VAL A 12 -28.37 -8.62 2.28
N PHE A 13 -28.50 -9.62 1.41
CA PHE A 13 -27.76 -10.87 1.47
C PHE A 13 -26.57 -10.79 0.50
N VAL A 14 -25.36 -10.80 1.06
CA VAL A 14 -24.12 -10.74 0.29
C VAL A 14 -23.48 -12.14 0.21
N TYR A 15 -22.89 -12.43 -0.94
CA TYR A 15 -22.18 -13.68 -1.23
C TYR A 15 -20.90 -13.35 -2.02
N GLY A 16 -19.95 -14.28 -2.04
CA GLY A 16 -18.73 -14.11 -2.83
C GLY A 16 -17.85 -12.98 -2.31
N THR A 17 -17.35 -12.13 -3.20
CA THR A 17 -16.29 -11.15 -2.89
C THR A 17 -16.71 -10.05 -1.90
N LEU A 18 -18.01 -9.83 -1.72
CA LEU A 18 -18.55 -8.87 -0.76
C LEU A 18 -18.61 -9.37 0.69
N GLN A 19 -18.39 -10.67 0.93
CA GLN A 19 -18.43 -11.22 2.29
C GLN A 19 -17.24 -10.76 3.12
N ARG A 20 -17.41 -10.70 4.45
CA ARG A 20 -16.30 -10.36 5.36
C ARG A 20 -15.09 -11.25 5.10
N GLY A 21 -13.94 -10.61 4.89
CA GLY A 21 -12.66 -11.29 4.61
C GLY A 21 -12.36 -11.54 3.14
N GLU A 22 -13.29 -11.24 2.24
CA GLU A 22 -13.10 -11.34 0.80
C GLU A 22 -12.71 -9.97 0.20
N CYS A 23 -12.21 -9.97 -1.05
CA CYS A 23 -11.52 -8.83 -1.65
C CYS A 23 -12.37 -7.55 -1.76
N ASP A 24 -13.68 -7.69 -1.97
CA ASP A 24 -14.55 -6.56 -2.26
C ASP A 24 -15.22 -5.98 -1.01
N TYR A 25 -15.18 -6.69 0.13
CA TYR A 25 -15.71 -6.22 1.41
C TYR A 25 -15.09 -4.87 1.85
N ALA A 26 -13.84 -4.66 1.49
CA ALA A 26 -13.10 -3.42 1.69
C ALA A 26 -13.70 -2.20 0.98
N PHE A 27 -14.41 -2.36 -0.14
CA PHE A 27 -14.90 -1.21 -0.92
C PHE A 27 -16.23 -0.67 -0.43
N TRP A 28 -17.01 -1.49 0.27
CA TRP A 28 -18.29 -1.09 0.85
C TRP A 28 -18.28 -1.13 2.38
N MET A 29 -17.07 -1.21 2.98
CA MET A 29 -16.78 -1.41 4.41
C MET A 29 -17.94 -1.08 5.29
N ALA A 30 -18.39 -2.08 6.06
CA ALA A 30 -19.64 -1.98 6.77
C ALA A 30 -19.56 -1.02 7.98
N HIS A 31 -19.46 0.29 7.76
CA HIS A 31 -19.45 1.31 8.81
C HIS A 31 -20.79 1.26 9.56
N GLN A 32 -20.79 1.26 10.90
CA GLN A 32 -22.03 1.08 11.68
C GLN A 32 -23.12 2.12 11.38
N GLN A 33 -22.74 3.29 10.86
CA GLN A 33 -23.71 4.32 10.44
C GLN A 33 -24.44 3.97 9.13
N HIS A 34 -23.87 3.10 8.30
CA HIS A 34 -24.37 2.80 6.96
C HIS A 34 -24.67 1.32 6.73
N SER A 35 -24.24 0.44 7.62
CA SER A 35 -24.40 -1.01 7.47
C SER A 35 -24.07 -1.75 8.76
N VAL A 36 -24.88 -2.75 9.08
CA VAL A 36 -24.77 -3.55 10.31
C VAL A 36 -24.87 -5.03 9.93
N PHE A 37 -23.86 -5.81 10.28
CA PHE A 37 -23.92 -7.27 10.15
C PHE A 37 -25.04 -7.85 11.02
N VAL A 38 -25.85 -8.72 10.43
CA VAL A 38 -26.97 -9.38 11.10
C VAL A 38 -26.61 -10.81 11.46
N ALA A 39 -26.36 -11.68 10.47
CA ALA A 39 -26.09 -13.11 10.66
C ALA A 39 -25.44 -13.74 9.41
N ARG A 40 -24.79 -14.90 9.55
CA ARG A 40 -24.58 -15.81 8.42
C ARG A 40 -25.94 -16.33 7.97
N ALA A 41 -26.10 -16.57 6.67
CA ALA A 41 -27.38 -17.07 6.15
C ALA A 41 -27.18 -18.00 4.95
N GLU A 42 -28.21 -18.77 4.64
CA GLU A 42 -28.25 -19.67 3.49
C GLU A 42 -29.56 -19.49 2.73
N THR A 43 -29.52 -19.46 1.40
CA THR A 43 -30.74 -19.32 0.60
C THR A 43 -31.67 -20.51 0.81
N GLN A 44 -32.96 -20.25 1.04
CA GLN A 44 -33.97 -21.31 1.21
C GLN A 44 -34.20 -22.07 -0.10
N LYS A 45 -34.11 -21.40 -1.25
CA LYS A 45 -34.11 -22.02 -2.57
C LYS A 45 -32.68 -22.26 -3.04
N ARG A 46 -32.53 -23.21 -3.97
CA ARG A 46 -31.25 -23.53 -4.59
C ARG A 46 -31.05 -22.65 -5.83
N TYR A 47 -29.89 -22.02 -5.96
CA TYR A 47 -29.54 -21.14 -7.09
C TYR A 47 -28.22 -21.59 -7.74
N PRO A 48 -28.04 -21.37 -9.06
CA PRO A 48 -26.74 -21.50 -9.69
C PRO A 48 -25.81 -20.36 -9.27
N LEU A 49 -24.65 -20.71 -8.71
CA LEU A 49 -23.54 -19.81 -8.41
C LEU A 49 -22.27 -20.35 -9.09
N PHE A 50 -21.56 -19.52 -9.84
CA PHE A 50 -20.30 -19.86 -10.51
C PHE A 50 -19.33 -18.67 -10.53
N VAL A 51 -18.16 -18.83 -11.11
CA VAL A 51 -17.15 -17.77 -11.24
C VAL A 51 -16.83 -17.52 -12.71
N THR A 52 -16.71 -16.26 -13.12
CA THR A 52 -16.53 -15.86 -14.54
C THR A 52 -15.22 -16.30 -15.17
N LEU A 53 -14.15 -16.36 -14.38
CA LEU A 53 -12.78 -16.61 -14.81
C LEU A 53 -12.05 -17.52 -13.82
N LEU A 54 -10.83 -17.94 -14.17
CA LEU A 54 -9.97 -18.69 -13.24
C LEU A 54 -9.62 -17.82 -12.02
N PRO A 55 -9.45 -18.42 -10.82
CA PRO A 55 -9.17 -17.69 -9.57
C PRO A 55 -7.97 -16.74 -9.63
N ASP A 56 -7.02 -17.03 -10.51
CA ASP A 56 -5.75 -16.33 -10.69
C ASP A 56 -5.92 -15.03 -11.52
N ASN A 57 -7.11 -14.77 -12.05
CA ASN A 57 -7.41 -13.61 -12.87
C ASN A 57 -8.02 -12.48 -12.04
N ALA A 58 -7.50 -11.26 -12.13
CA ALA A 58 -8.00 -10.09 -11.40
C ALA A 58 -9.48 -9.74 -11.68
N ALA A 59 -10.06 -10.24 -12.77
CA ALA A 59 -11.49 -10.10 -13.11
C ALA A 59 -12.35 -11.32 -12.72
N CYS A 60 -11.82 -12.20 -11.86
CA CYS A 60 -12.52 -13.33 -11.26
C CYS A 60 -13.69 -12.83 -10.39
N SER A 61 -14.93 -13.08 -10.82
CA SER A 61 -16.13 -12.56 -10.15
C SER A 61 -17.19 -13.65 -9.94
N PRO A 62 -17.73 -13.80 -8.71
CA PRO A 62 -18.82 -14.73 -8.43
C PRO A 62 -20.13 -14.25 -9.06
N CYS A 63 -20.87 -15.18 -9.66
CA CYS A 63 -22.07 -14.94 -10.45
C CYS A 63 -23.22 -15.81 -9.96
N LEU A 64 -24.15 -15.21 -9.21
CA LEU A 64 -25.42 -15.84 -8.85
C LEU A 64 -26.45 -15.57 -9.95
N LEU A 65 -27.11 -16.61 -10.44
CA LEU A 65 -28.19 -16.47 -11.43
C LEU A 65 -29.56 -16.57 -10.77
N ASN A 66 -30.51 -15.75 -11.23
CA ASN A 66 -31.90 -15.80 -10.77
C ASN A 66 -32.67 -16.96 -11.41
N MET A 67 -32.25 -18.19 -11.12
CA MET A 67 -32.84 -19.43 -11.61
C MET A 67 -33.02 -20.43 -10.46
N PRO A 68 -33.96 -20.20 -9.53
CA PRO A 68 -34.18 -21.11 -8.42
C PRO A 68 -34.69 -22.48 -8.88
N ASP A 69 -34.30 -23.56 -8.20
CA ASP A 69 -34.85 -24.90 -8.48
C ASP A 69 -36.39 -24.92 -8.37
N GLY A 70 -37.05 -25.21 -9.50
CA GLY A 70 -38.40 -25.76 -9.59
C GLY A 70 -39.58 -24.80 -9.79
N LYS A 71 -40.06 -24.70 -11.05
CA LYS A 71 -41.48 -24.53 -11.40
C LYS A 71 -42.03 -25.59 -12.39
N ASP A 72 -41.30 -26.69 -12.69
CA ASP A 72 -41.84 -27.81 -13.49
C ASP A 72 -41.58 -29.18 -12.82
N PRO A 73 -42.60 -29.85 -12.26
CA PRO A 73 -42.50 -31.16 -11.63
C PRO A 73 -42.07 -32.30 -12.57
N ARG A 74 -42.02 -32.10 -13.89
CA ARG A 74 -41.73 -33.18 -14.87
C ARG A 74 -40.24 -33.45 -15.08
N MET A 75 -39.35 -32.63 -14.52
CA MET A 75 -37.89 -32.81 -14.65
C MET A 75 -37.25 -33.58 -13.48
N ALA A 76 -38.00 -33.86 -12.40
CA ALA A 76 -37.48 -34.49 -11.19
C ALA A 76 -37.29 -36.02 -11.27
N GLU A 77 -37.84 -36.71 -12.28
CA GLU A 77 -37.88 -38.18 -12.33
C GLU A 77 -36.86 -38.87 -13.25
N ARG A 78 -35.89 -38.15 -13.83
CA ARG A 78 -34.85 -38.80 -14.67
C ARG A 78 -33.45 -38.28 -14.43
N VAL A 79 -32.90 -38.58 -13.26
CA VAL A 79 -31.46 -38.39 -12.99
C VAL A 79 -30.95 -39.61 -12.24
N ASP A 80 -30.75 -40.71 -12.97
CA ASP A 80 -29.94 -41.85 -12.53
C ASP A 80 -28.50 -41.36 -12.27
N ILE A 81 -27.89 -41.85 -11.18
CA ILE A 81 -26.66 -41.30 -10.56
C ILE A 81 -25.37 -41.89 -11.18
N THR A 82 -25.46 -42.62 -12.30
CA THR A 82 -24.33 -43.43 -12.81
C THR A 82 -24.03 -43.22 -14.31
N SER A 83 -23.85 -41.98 -14.76
CA SER A 83 -23.19 -41.75 -16.06
C SER A 83 -22.35 -40.48 -16.09
N GLN A 84 -21.04 -40.66 -16.25
CA GLN A 84 -20.10 -39.67 -16.76
C GLN A 84 -20.62 -39.16 -18.11
N ASN A 85 -21.08 -37.90 -18.19
CA ASN A 85 -21.12 -37.02 -19.38
C ASN A 85 -22.10 -35.85 -19.17
N GLY A 86 -21.57 -34.64 -18.95
CA GLY A 86 -22.20 -33.36 -19.33
C GLY A 86 -23.56 -32.98 -18.73
N ARG A 87 -23.68 -32.81 -17.41
CA ARG A 87 -24.84 -32.15 -16.78
C ARG A 87 -24.51 -30.70 -16.36
N ALA A 88 -25.48 -29.79 -16.55
CA ALA A 88 -25.44 -28.36 -16.21
C ALA A 88 -25.11 -28.11 -14.71
N PRO A 89 -24.65 -26.90 -14.30
CA PRO A 89 -24.39 -26.60 -12.89
C PRO A 89 -25.66 -26.83 -12.06
N LEU A 90 -25.57 -27.72 -11.07
CA LEU A 90 -26.69 -28.03 -10.19
C LEU A 90 -26.92 -26.84 -9.25
N PRO A 91 -28.13 -26.25 -9.22
CA PRO A 91 -28.44 -25.22 -8.24
C PRO A 91 -28.15 -25.74 -6.83
N HIS A 92 -27.70 -24.88 -5.92
CA HIS A 92 -27.44 -25.26 -4.53
C HIS A 92 -27.88 -24.15 -3.58
N HIS A 93 -28.05 -24.50 -2.31
CA HIS A 93 -28.29 -23.49 -1.29
C HIS A 93 -27.03 -22.64 -1.15
N VAL A 94 -27.16 -21.35 -1.43
CA VAL A 94 -26.03 -20.41 -1.46
C VAL A 94 -25.85 -19.86 -0.06
N LYS A 95 -24.65 -20.04 0.49
CA LYS A 95 -24.27 -19.49 1.79
C LYS A 95 -23.68 -18.09 1.61
N GLY A 96 -24.03 -17.21 2.53
CA GLY A 96 -23.67 -15.80 2.50
C GLY A 96 -23.83 -15.14 3.87
N GLU A 97 -23.91 -13.82 3.87
CA GLU A 97 -24.05 -13.01 5.07
C GLU A 97 -25.18 -11.98 4.91
N LEU A 98 -25.91 -11.72 5.99
CA LEU A 98 -26.96 -10.71 6.04
C LEU A 98 -26.43 -9.41 6.64
N PHE A 99 -26.73 -8.30 5.97
CA PHE A 99 -26.42 -6.95 6.43
C PHE A 99 -27.64 -6.05 6.33
N LEU A 100 -27.89 -5.28 7.37
CA LEU A 100 -28.83 -4.18 7.33
C LEU A 100 -28.07 -2.94 6.86
N VAL A 101 -28.38 -2.40 5.68
CA VAL A 101 -27.65 -1.28 5.05
C VAL A 101 -28.54 -0.05 4.86
N SER A 102 -27.96 1.14 4.97
CA SER A 102 -28.63 2.39 4.63
C SER A 102 -28.84 2.53 3.12
N GLU A 103 -29.80 3.36 2.70
CA GLU A 103 -30.02 3.68 1.27
C GLU A 103 -28.74 4.14 0.56
N ARG A 104 -27.89 4.91 1.25
CA ARG A 104 -26.61 5.37 0.71
C ARG A 104 -25.65 4.23 0.41
N ALA A 105 -25.52 3.28 1.35
CA ALA A 105 -24.69 2.09 1.15
C ALA A 105 -25.25 1.16 0.08
N LYS A 106 -26.59 1.02 0.01
CA LYS A 106 -27.24 0.31 -1.09
C LYS A 106 -26.93 0.97 -2.44
N GLY A 107 -26.95 2.30 -2.53
CA GLY A 107 -26.55 3.03 -3.74
C GLY A 107 -25.11 2.75 -4.16
N TRP A 108 -24.18 2.62 -3.20
CA TRP A 108 -22.80 2.20 -3.51
C TRP A 108 -22.72 0.78 -4.03
N LEU A 109 -23.46 -0.15 -3.43
CA LEU A 109 -23.53 -1.55 -3.88
C LEU A 109 -24.13 -1.66 -5.29
N ASP A 110 -25.11 -0.82 -5.64
CA ASP A 110 -25.68 -0.78 -6.99
C ASP A 110 -24.67 -0.33 -8.04
N VAL A 111 -23.86 0.69 -7.72
CA VAL A 111 -22.74 1.13 -8.58
C VAL A 111 -21.70 0.02 -8.69
N PHE A 112 -21.34 -0.59 -7.56
CA PHE A 112 -20.33 -1.65 -7.50
C PHE A 112 -20.71 -2.86 -8.38
N HIS A 113 -21.99 -3.21 -8.41
CA HIS A 113 -22.49 -4.33 -9.20
C HIS A 113 -22.92 -3.99 -10.62
N GLY A 114 -22.75 -2.74 -11.08
CA GLY A 114 -23.18 -2.33 -12.41
C GLY A 114 -24.68 -2.54 -12.61
N VAL A 115 -25.50 -2.07 -11.67
CA VAL A 115 -26.96 -2.16 -11.84
C VAL A 115 -27.43 -1.25 -12.98
N GLU A 116 -26.84 -0.06 -13.12
CA GLU A 116 -27.21 0.90 -14.16
C GLU A 116 -26.75 0.48 -15.57
N ASP A 117 -25.58 -0.15 -15.69
CA ASP A 117 -25.08 -0.68 -16.98
C ASP A 117 -25.69 -2.06 -17.35
N GLY A 118 -26.47 -2.63 -16.43
CA GLY A 118 -27.18 -3.90 -16.61
C GLY A 118 -26.29 -5.13 -16.47
N THR A 119 -25.15 -5.02 -15.80
CA THR A 119 -24.30 -6.15 -15.41
C THR A 119 -25.01 -7.06 -14.42
N CYS A 120 -25.64 -6.48 -13.40
CA CYS A 120 -26.46 -7.16 -12.41
C CYS A 120 -27.86 -6.56 -12.31
N THR A 121 -28.80 -7.36 -11.80
CA THR A 121 -30.13 -6.90 -11.35
C THR A 121 -30.31 -7.21 -9.88
N VAL A 122 -30.95 -6.30 -9.15
CA VAL A 122 -31.32 -6.54 -7.76
C VAL A 122 -32.60 -7.38 -7.73
N GLY A 123 -32.59 -8.47 -6.97
CA GLY A 123 -33.76 -9.30 -6.69
C GLY A 123 -33.89 -9.58 -5.20
N GLU A 124 -34.86 -10.39 -4.83
CA GLU A 124 -35.12 -10.78 -3.44
C GLU A 124 -34.99 -12.29 -3.27
N VAL A 125 -34.42 -12.69 -2.14
CA VAL A 125 -34.29 -14.08 -1.73
C VAL A 125 -34.73 -14.27 -0.29
N ASP A 126 -35.39 -15.40 -0.05
CA ASP A 126 -35.61 -15.91 1.30
C ASP A 126 -34.34 -16.63 1.74
N VAL A 127 -33.75 -16.20 2.85
CA VAL A 127 -32.55 -16.82 3.42
C VAL A 127 -32.83 -17.23 4.86
N LEU A 128 -32.36 -18.42 5.22
CA LEU A 128 -32.39 -18.93 6.58
C LEU A 128 -31.15 -18.43 7.31
N PRO A 129 -31.29 -17.60 8.35
CA PRO A 129 -30.15 -17.24 9.18
C PRO A 129 -29.60 -18.49 9.89
N LEU A 130 -28.28 -18.60 9.95
CA LEU A 130 -27.58 -19.76 10.48
C LEU A 130 -27.02 -19.52 11.89
N ASP A 131 -26.92 -18.26 12.31
CA ASP A 131 -26.38 -17.87 13.61
C ASP A 131 -26.97 -16.54 14.11
N ASN A 132 -26.50 -16.06 15.26
CA ASN A 132 -26.81 -14.74 15.81
C ASN A 132 -28.31 -14.49 16.10
N THR A 133 -28.97 -15.49 16.69
CA THR A 133 -30.41 -15.49 17.01
C THR A 133 -30.86 -14.25 17.80
N ALA A 134 -30.00 -13.73 18.68
CA ALA A 134 -30.28 -12.50 19.43
C ALA A 134 -30.35 -11.25 18.54
N ASN A 135 -29.43 -11.10 17.58
CA ASN A 135 -29.48 -9.97 16.65
C ASN A 135 -30.64 -10.09 15.66
N ILE A 136 -30.98 -11.30 15.22
CA ILE A 136 -32.13 -11.53 14.34
C ILE A 136 -33.42 -11.11 15.04
N ALA A 137 -33.63 -11.55 16.29
CA ALA A 137 -34.78 -11.15 17.08
C ALA A 137 -34.82 -9.63 17.33
N ASN A 138 -33.68 -9.02 17.65
CA ASN A 138 -33.60 -7.60 17.99
C ASN A 138 -33.68 -6.65 16.79
N LEU A 139 -33.11 -7.03 15.63
CA LEU A 139 -33.02 -6.17 14.45
C LEU A 139 -34.12 -6.44 13.43
N LEU A 140 -34.48 -7.71 13.24
CA LEU A 140 -35.46 -8.14 12.23
C LEU A 140 -36.80 -8.58 12.83
N GLY A 141 -36.89 -8.80 14.15
CA GLY A 141 -38.12 -9.25 14.80
C GLY A 141 -38.50 -10.70 14.46
N LEU A 142 -37.59 -11.48 13.88
CA LEU A 142 -37.82 -12.85 13.43
C LEU A 142 -37.49 -13.85 14.54
N ARG A 143 -38.20 -14.98 14.56
CA ARG A 143 -37.91 -16.11 15.46
C ARG A 143 -36.81 -17.00 14.90
N ASP A 144 -36.22 -17.80 15.77
CA ASP A 144 -35.21 -18.79 15.36
C ASP A 144 -35.78 -19.75 14.31
N GLY A 145 -35.03 -19.98 13.23
CA GLY A 145 -35.45 -20.78 12.08
C GLY A 145 -36.43 -20.12 11.10
N GLU A 146 -36.83 -18.87 11.31
CA GLU A 146 -37.67 -18.11 10.39
C GLU A 146 -36.83 -17.46 9.27
N PRO A 147 -37.19 -17.62 7.97
CA PRO A 147 -36.42 -17.03 6.89
C PRO A 147 -36.55 -15.50 6.88
N ALA A 148 -35.44 -14.82 6.62
CA ALA A 148 -35.40 -13.40 6.35
C ALA A 148 -35.45 -13.14 4.84
N ARG A 149 -36.29 -12.21 4.40
CA ARG A 149 -36.32 -11.75 3.01
C ARG A 149 -35.31 -10.63 2.84
N ALA A 150 -34.36 -10.83 1.93
CA ALA A 150 -33.24 -9.90 1.71
C ALA A 150 -33.03 -9.62 0.22
N LEU A 151 -32.52 -8.43 -0.09
CA LEU A 151 -32.06 -8.07 -1.43
C LEU A 151 -30.77 -8.84 -1.76
N VAL A 152 -30.62 -9.23 -3.02
CA VAL A 152 -29.41 -9.88 -3.53
C VAL A 152 -29.15 -9.44 -4.98
N TYR A 153 -27.89 -9.40 -5.37
CA TYR A 153 -27.47 -9.07 -6.73
C TYR A 153 -27.38 -10.32 -7.59
N PHE A 154 -28.16 -10.37 -8.68
CA PHE A 154 -28.12 -11.45 -9.67
C PHE A 154 -27.41 -10.99 -10.94
N ARG A 155 -26.51 -11.82 -11.46
CA ARG A 155 -25.76 -11.55 -12.70
C ARG A 155 -26.64 -11.70 -13.93
N VAL A 156 -26.58 -10.74 -14.86
CA VAL A 156 -27.37 -10.75 -16.11
C VAL A 156 -26.51 -10.83 -17.37
N LYS A 157 -25.30 -10.25 -17.37
CA LYS A 157 -24.37 -10.25 -18.52
C LYS A 157 -22.94 -10.60 -18.10
N GLY A 158 -22.03 -10.79 -19.06
CA GLY A 158 -20.62 -11.05 -18.76
C GLY A 158 -20.31 -12.49 -18.31
N TYR A 159 -21.04 -13.46 -18.86
CA TYR A 159 -20.74 -14.90 -18.82
C TYR A 159 -20.72 -15.44 -20.27
N PRO A 160 -20.04 -16.57 -20.57
CA PRO A 160 -19.89 -17.06 -21.95
C PRO A 160 -21.23 -17.25 -22.69
N LEU A 161 -21.34 -16.78 -23.94
CA LEU A 161 -22.59 -16.82 -24.72
C LEU A 161 -23.10 -18.25 -24.97
N ASP A 162 -22.20 -19.22 -25.03
CA ASP A 162 -22.50 -20.65 -25.20
C ASP A 162 -22.76 -21.35 -23.85
N TRP A 163 -22.87 -20.63 -22.74
CA TRP A 163 -23.07 -21.17 -21.39
C TRP A 163 -24.34 -22.01 -21.21
N CYS A 164 -25.41 -21.71 -21.94
CA CYS A 164 -26.66 -22.49 -21.92
C CYS A 164 -26.79 -23.45 -23.12
N SER A 165 -25.77 -23.54 -23.99
CA SER A 165 -25.74 -24.42 -25.16
C SER A 165 -25.88 -25.91 -24.77
N THR A 166 -26.51 -26.73 -25.60
CA THR A 166 -26.44 -28.19 -25.44
C THR A 166 -25.04 -28.76 -25.68
N CYS A 167 -24.17 -27.98 -26.35
CA CYS A 167 -22.77 -28.32 -26.63
C CYS A 167 -21.87 -27.09 -26.40
N PRO A 168 -21.42 -26.80 -25.17
CA PRO A 168 -20.48 -25.72 -24.90
C PRO A 168 -19.09 -26.02 -25.47
N THR A 169 -18.32 -24.96 -25.74
CA THR A 169 -16.87 -25.06 -25.93
C THR A 169 -16.19 -25.64 -24.68
N ARG A 170 -14.97 -26.19 -24.81
CA ARG A 170 -14.24 -26.78 -23.66
C ARG A 170 -14.07 -25.79 -22.50
N SER A 171 -13.77 -24.52 -22.79
CA SER A 171 -13.65 -23.45 -21.79
C SER A 171 -14.97 -23.18 -21.06
N SER A 172 -16.08 -23.07 -21.79
CA SER A 172 -17.40 -22.88 -21.20
C SER A 172 -17.91 -24.14 -20.49
N GLY A 173 -17.54 -25.32 -20.96
CA GLY A 173 -17.78 -26.59 -20.27
C GLY A 173 -17.02 -26.68 -18.95
N LEU A 174 -15.75 -26.25 -18.92
CA LEU A 174 -14.94 -26.21 -17.70
C LEU A 174 -15.53 -25.25 -16.67
N LEU A 175 -15.96 -24.07 -17.13
CA LEU A 175 -16.68 -23.11 -16.32
C LEU A 175 -18.06 -23.67 -15.86
N ARG A 176 -18.80 -24.46 -16.65
CA ARG A 176 -20.07 -25.11 -16.20
C ARG A 176 -19.89 -26.09 -15.06
N HIS A 177 -18.69 -26.64 -14.95
CA HIS A 177 -18.26 -27.52 -13.88
C HIS A 177 -17.55 -26.76 -12.75
N PHE A 178 -17.56 -25.42 -12.72
CA PHE A 178 -17.18 -24.62 -11.55
C PHE A 178 -18.20 -24.78 -10.42
N SER A 179 -18.38 -26.01 -9.93
CA SER A 179 -18.83 -26.22 -8.57
C SER A 179 -17.62 -25.91 -7.68
N SER A 180 -17.89 -25.31 -6.52
CA SER A 180 -16.92 -25.18 -5.43
C SER A 180 -16.22 -26.51 -5.09
N VAL A 181 -16.87 -27.66 -5.33
CA VAL A 181 -16.31 -29.00 -5.16
C VAL A 181 -15.32 -29.38 -6.28
N GLU A 182 -15.64 -29.12 -7.55
CA GLU A 182 -14.74 -29.37 -8.69
C GLU A 182 -13.53 -28.43 -8.67
N CYS A 183 -13.71 -27.18 -8.24
CA CYS A 183 -12.62 -26.23 -8.06
C CYS A 183 -11.64 -26.73 -6.97
N LEU A 184 -12.15 -27.29 -5.88
CA LEU A 184 -11.34 -27.96 -4.87
C LEU A 184 -10.69 -29.24 -5.39
N ARG A 185 -11.35 -29.97 -6.29
CA ARG A 185 -10.81 -31.19 -6.87
C ARG A 185 -9.61 -30.91 -7.79
N GLU A 186 -9.73 -29.91 -8.66
CA GLU A 186 -8.72 -29.60 -9.69
C GLU A 186 -7.64 -28.62 -9.18
N TYR A 187 -8.00 -27.69 -8.29
CA TYR A 187 -7.11 -26.62 -7.81
C TYR A 187 -6.92 -26.61 -6.28
N GLY A 188 -7.56 -27.51 -5.52
CA GLY A 188 -7.48 -27.58 -4.05
C GLY A 188 -6.07 -27.58 -3.49
N SER A 189 -5.14 -28.25 -4.19
CA SER A 189 -3.72 -28.32 -3.83
C SER A 189 -2.95 -27.01 -4.04
N ARG A 190 -3.52 -26.07 -4.79
CA ARG A 190 -2.94 -24.74 -5.04
C ARG A 190 -3.40 -23.71 -4.01
N PHE A 191 -4.47 -23.98 -3.28
CA PHE A 191 -4.91 -23.13 -2.19
C PHE A 191 -4.10 -23.43 -0.93
N VAL A 192 -3.30 -22.46 -0.48
CA VAL A 192 -2.63 -22.51 0.82
C VAL A 192 -3.67 -22.36 1.96
N VAL A 193 -4.74 -21.59 1.72
CA VAL A 193 -5.94 -21.46 2.56
C VAL A 193 -7.17 -21.38 1.64
N LEU A 194 -8.24 -22.11 1.98
CA LEU A 194 -9.48 -22.11 1.20
C LEU A 194 -10.27 -20.79 1.38
N PRO A 195 -10.70 -20.12 0.29
CA PRO A 195 -11.73 -19.08 0.33
C PRO A 195 -13.01 -19.49 1.07
N ALA A 196 -13.68 -18.55 1.74
CA ALA A 196 -14.80 -18.84 2.65
C ALA A 196 -15.98 -19.52 1.94
N HIS A 197 -16.25 -19.12 0.70
CA HIS A 197 -17.28 -19.70 -0.15
C HIS A 197 -17.01 -21.16 -0.59
N PHE A 198 -15.79 -21.69 -0.37
CA PHE A 198 -15.43 -23.09 -0.63
C PHE A 198 -15.50 -24.01 0.61
N HIS A 199 -15.65 -23.46 1.82
CA HIS A 199 -15.58 -24.23 3.07
C HIS A 199 -16.67 -25.30 3.18
N ALA A 200 -17.90 -24.98 2.79
CA ALA A 200 -19.02 -25.93 2.84
C ALA A 200 -18.86 -27.10 1.84
N SER A 201 -18.13 -26.88 0.75
CA SER A 201 -17.92 -27.86 -0.31
C SER A 201 -16.76 -28.81 0.00
N ALA A 202 -15.75 -28.35 0.74
CA ALA A 202 -14.68 -29.19 1.27
C ALA A 202 -15.21 -30.26 2.24
N ALA A 203 -16.26 -29.95 3.00
CA ALA A 203 -16.88 -30.87 3.97
C ALA A 203 -17.58 -32.09 3.33
N LEU A 204 -17.93 -32.02 2.03
CA LEU A 204 -18.66 -33.06 1.31
C LEU A 204 -17.75 -34.08 0.60
N HIS A 205 -16.43 -33.82 0.51
CA HIS A 205 -15.51 -34.65 -0.28
C HIS A 205 -14.78 -35.70 0.58
N LYS A 206 -15.07 -37.00 0.35
CA LYS A 206 -14.35 -38.12 0.98
C LYS A 206 -12.89 -38.15 0.48
N GLY A 207 -11.93 -37.81 1.34
CA GLY A 207 -10.50 -37.93 1.04
C GLY A 207 -9.61 -36.83 1.64
N LEU A 208 -10.20 -35.70 2.04
CA LEU A 208 -9.52 -34.69 2.84
C LEU A 208 -9.79 -35.03 4.32
N SER A 209 -8.77 -35.57 5.01
CA SER A 209 -8.87 -35.95 6.43
C SER A 209 -9.43 -34.79 7.28
N ARG A 210 -10.49 -35.07 8.05
CA ARG A 210 -11.09 -34.14 9.05
C ARG A 210 -10.06 -33.61 10.05
N ASP A 211 -8.96 -34.32 10.27
CA ASP A 211 -7.93 -33.95 11.26
C ASP A 211 -6.95 -32.87 10.77
N ARG A 212 -6.96 -32.51 9.48
CA ARG A 212 -6.14 -31.38 8.97
C ARG A 212 -6.87 -30.03 9.00
N PHE A 213 -8.18 -30.01 9.22
CA PHE A 213 -8.99 -28.80 9.12
C PHE A 213 -10.02 -28.76 10.24
N ARG A 214 -9.74 -28.01 11.31
CA ARG A 214 -10.73 -27.73 12.36
C ARG A 214 -11.82 -26.80 11.78
N SER A 215 -13.08 -27.08 12.09
CA SER A 215 -14.20 -26.21 11.71
C SER A 215 -14.05 -24.84 12.39
N PRO A 216 -14.26 -23.72 11.68
CA PRO A 216 -14.24 -22.37 12.26
C PRO A 216 -15.41 -22.08 13.23
N ASP A 217 -16.28 -23.07 13.48
CA ASP A 217 -17.69 -22.84 13.77
C ASP A 217 -18.06 -22.20 15.10
N ASP A 218 -17.14 -21.95 16.01
CA ASP A 218 -17.47 -21.18 17.21
C ASP A 218 -16.98 -19.73 17.14
N SER A 219 -16.07 -19.42 16.24
CA SER A 219 -15.38 -18.15 16.24
C SER A 219 -15.88 -17.22 15.12
N ILE A 220 -16.02 -15.92 15.45
CA ILE A 220 -15.65 -14.76 14.61
C ILE A 220 -16.76 -13.89 14.01
N GLY A 221 -16.65 -12.59 14.29
CA GLY A 221 -16.68 -11.52 13.29
C GLY A 221 -15.39 -10.69 13.42
N ALA A 222 -14.82 -10.18 12.32
CA ALA A 222 -13.72 -9.21 12.40
C ALA A 222 -14.18 -7.99 13.22
N PRO A 223 -13.35 -7.46 14.14
CA PRO A 223 -13.74 -6.33 14.95
C PRO A 223 -14.17 -5.15 14.08
N LEU A 224 -15.24 -4.47 14.47
CA LEU A 224 -15.75 -3.24 13.84
C LEU A 224 -14.71 -2.12 13.74
N HIS A 225 -13.66 -2.19 14.57
CA HIS A 225 -12.44 -1.42 14.47
C HIS A 225 -11.27 -2.41 14.61
N PRO A 226 -10.74 -2.95 13.50
CA PRO A 226 -9.60 -3.84 13.60
C PRO A 226 -8.41 -3.07 14.21
N PRO A 227 -7.66 -3.69 15.12
CA PRO A 227 -6.36 -3.21 15.53
C PRO A 227 -5.48 -2.78 14.35
N PRO A 228 -4.52 -1.88 14.57
CA PRO A 228 -3.79 -1.28 13.46
C PRO A 228 -2.79 -2.25 12.83
N ILE A 229 -2.53 -2.04 11.53
CA ILE A 229 -1.38 -2.57 10.80
C ILE A 229 -0.32 -1.48 10.75
N VAL A 230 0.92 -1.79 11.16
CA VAL A 230 2.06 -0.87 11.05
C VAL A 230 3.16 -1.49 10.19
N LEU A 231 3.53 -0.81 9.10
CA LEU A 231 4.70 -1.14 8.30
C LEU A 231 5.91 -0.35 8.82
N PHE A 232 6.98 -1.03 9.18
CA PHE A 232 8.25 -0.45 9.57
C PHE A 232 9.27 -0.72 8.46
N ILE A 233 9.42 0.25 7.56
CA ILE A 233 10.28 0.17 6.37
C ILE A 233 11.66 0.75 6.72
N ILE A 234 12.69 -0.09 6.67
CA ILE A 234 14.08 0.31 6.84
C ILE A 234 14.71 0.39 5.44
N ASP A 235 14.94 1.61 4.95
CA ASP A 235 15.43 1.88 3.60
C ASP A 235 16.83 1.28 3.41
N GLY A 236 17.08 0.58 2.30
CA GLY A 236 18.41 0.05 1.95
C GLY A 236 19.01 -0.96 2.95
N ILE A 237 18.17 -1.74 3.65
CA ILE A 237 18.63 -2.63 4.72
C ILE A 237 19.62 -3.69 4.24
N GLY A 238 19.39 -4.23 3.04
CA GLY A 238 20.09 -5.41 2.55
C GLY A 238 21.55 -5.13 2.26
N ASP A 239 22.40 -6.11 2.58
CA ASP A 239 23.83 -6.04 2.36
C ASP A 239 24.43 -7.43 2.09
N VAL A 240 25.74 -7.46 1.87
CA VAL A 240 26.53 -8.67 1.72
C VAL A 240 27.33 -8.97 2.98
N THR A 241 27.91 -10.17 3.06
CA THR A 241 28.76 -10.56 4.19
C THR A 241 30.16 -9.99 4.05
N TYR A 242 30.75 -9.54 5.16
CA TYR A 242 32.12 -8.99 5.18
C TYR A 242 33.07 -9.82 6.05
N PRO A 243 34.31 -10.09 5.61
CA PRO A 243 35.32 -10.76 6.44
C PRO A 243 35.58 -10.04 7.78
N LYS A 244 35.66 -8.70 7.76
CA LYS A 244 35.83 -7.87 8.98
C LYS A 244 34.68 -7.97 9.99
N LEU A 245 33.52 -8.51 9.58
CA LEU A 245 32.38 -8.76 10.44
C LEU A 245 32.28 -10.25 10.84
N GLY A 246 33.27 -11.07 10.52
CA GLY A 246 33.25 -12.51 10.75
C GLY A 246 32.33 -13.24 9.78
N GLY A 247 32.29 -12.79 8.53
CA GLY A 247 31.42 -13.36 7.49
C GLY A 247 29.94 -13.06 7.70
N ARG A 248 29.60 -11.92 8.31
CA ARG A 248 28.22 -11.46 8.56
C ARG A 248 27.89 -10.20 7.75
N THR A 249 26.60 -9.96 7.50
CA THR A 249 26.09 -8.66 7.06
C THR A 249 26.02 -7.68 8.24
N PRO A 250 25.92 -6.35 8.02
CA PRO A 250 25.68 -5.39 9.10
C PRO A 250 24.38 -5.69 9.88
N LEU A 251 23.32 -6.14 9.18
CA LEU A 251 22.07 -6.53 9.81
C LEU A 251 22.24 -7.76 10.70
N GLU A 252 22.95 -8.79 10.24
CA GLU A 252 23.26 -9.98 11.04
C GLU A 252 24.07 -9.65 12.30
N VAL A 253 24.96 -8.65 12.25
CA VAL A 253 25.68 -8.16 13.44
C VAL A 253 24.68 -7.58 14.46
N VAL A 254 23.82 -6.66 14.04
CA VAL A 254 22.83 -6.02 14.94
C VAL A 254 21.80 -7.03 15.45
N ALA A 255 21.42 -8.01 14.64
CA ALA A 255 20.55 -9.11 15.02
C ALA A 255 21.20 -10.09 16.02
N GLY A 256 22.52 -9.99 16.24
CA GLY A 256 23.25 -10.84 17.19
C GLY A 256 23.54 -12.24 16.65
N VAL A 257 23.61 -12.40 15.33
CA VAL A 257 24.00 -13.66 14.71
C VAL A 257 25.48 -13.95 15.01
N PRO A 258 25.84 -15.18 15.42
CA PRO A 258 27.24 -15.55 15.65
C PRO A 258 28.09 -15.41 14.37
N PRO A 259 29.37 -15.01 14.48
CA PRO A 259 30.28 -14.95 13.34
C PRO A 259 30.49 -16.35 12.74
N ARG A 260 30.60 -16.43 11.40
CA ARG A 260 30.91 -17.65 10.62
C ARG A 260 32.41 -17.85 10.42
N MET A 261 33.21 -16.83 10.70
CA MET A 261 34.67 -16.83 10.55
C MET A 261 35.29 -16.29 11.82
N ASP A 262 36.52 -16.70 12.10
CA ASP A 262 37.29 -16.16 13.22
C ASP A 262 37.47 -14.64 13.06
N ILE A 263 37.18 -13.91 14.13
CA ILE A 263 37.46 -12.49 14.27
C ILE A 263 38.25 -12.28 15.56
N ASP A 264 39.11 -11.27 15.58
CA ASP A 264 39.82 -10.93 16.80
C ASP A 264 38.85 -10.46 17.89
N SER A 265 39.21 -10.72 19.15
CA SER A 265 38.36 -10.45 20.32
C SER A 265 38.00 -8.97 20.46
N ASP A 266 38.90 -8.08 20.06
CA ASP A 266 38.72 -6.63 20.18
C ASP A 266 37.68 -6.15 19.17
N THR A 267 37.76 -6.62 17.92
CA THR A 267 36.73 -6.39 16.89
C THR A 267 35.38 -6.97 17.32
N SER A 268 35.35 -8.20 17.86
CA SER A 268 34.10 -8.81 18.33
C SER A 268 33.42 -7.95 19.41
N SER A 269 34.18 -7.57 20.44
CA SER A 269 33.64 -6.75 21.54
C SER A 269 33.16 -5.37 21.06
N THR A 270 33.82 -4.80 20.06
CA THR A 270 33.42 -3.52 19.45
C THR A 270 32.10 -3.64 18.68
N LEU A 271 31.85 -4.78 18.03
CA LEU A 271 30.60 -5.02 17.29
C LEU A 271 29.43 -5.36 18.22
N ASP A 272 29.68 -6.04 19.34
CA ASP A 272 28.64 -6.44 20.30
C ASP A 272 27.86 -5.25 20.87
N LYS A 273 28.47 -4.06 20.92
CA LYS A 273 27.80 -2.82 21.36
C LYS A 273 26.63 -2.41 20.47
N TYR A 274 26.57 -2.89 19.23
CA TYR A 274 25.51 -2.59 18.26
C TYR A 274 24.36 -3.61 18.27
N VAL A 275 24.49 -4.72 19.00
CA VAL A 275 23.45 -5.73 19.07
C VAL A 275 22.19 -5.12 19.69
N SER A 276 21.05 -5.23 19.00
CA SER A 276 19.74 -4.85 19.52
C SER A 276 18.81 -6.06 19.50
N ARG A 277 18.26 -6.44 20.67
CA ARG A 277 17.27 -7.53 20.72
C ARG A 277 15.97 -7.17 20.00
N GLY A 278 15.66 -5.88 19.96
CA GLY A 278 14.43 -5.35 19.38
C GLY A 278 14.32 -5.56 17.88
N ILE A 279 15.44 -5.61 17.16
CA ILE A 279 15.44 -5.88 15.71
C ILE A 279 14.84 -7.25 15.37
N ASN A 280 14.91 -8.20 16.31
CA ASN A 280 14.40 -9.56 16.15
C ASN A 280 12.96 -9.73 16.67
N THR A 281 12.35 -8.69 17.25
CA THR A 281 11.08 -8.81 17.97
C THR A 281 9.95 -9.29 17.05
N VAL A 282 9.82 -8.72 15.84
CA VAL A 282 8.81 -9.18 14.88
C VAL A 282 9.15 -10.56 14.32
N THR A 283 10.42 -10.81 14.00
CA THR A 283 10.89 -12.11 13.50
C THR A 283 10.54 -13.28 14.42
N ARG A 284 10.81 -13.13 15.72
CA ARG A 284 10.58 -14.18 16.71
C ARG A 284 9.11 -14.43 17.03
N ASN A 285 8.24 -13.45 16.76
CA ASN A 285 6.81 -13.50 17.07
C ASN A 285 5.95 -13.71 15.82
N GLY A 286 6.56 -13.97 14.66
CA GLY A 286 5.88 -13.93 13.38
C GLY A 286 6.40 -14.91 12.34
N VAL A 287 5.97 -14.66 11.10
CA VAL A 287 6.37 -15.40 9.90
C VAL A 287 7.35 -14.58 9.09
N ASN A 288 8.30 -15.26 8.48
CA ASN A 288 9.50 -14.68 7.91
C ASN A 288 9.70 -15.14 6.47
N GLY A 289 10.42 -14.35 5.68
CA GLY A 289 10.80 -14.69 4.32
C GLY A 289 11.78 -13.69 3.73
N VAL A 290 12.00 -13.78 2.44
CA VAL A 290 12.74 -12.79 1.66
C VAL A 290 11.91 -12.32 0.48
N MET A 291 12.14 -11.08 0.05
CA MET A 291 11.32 -10.42 -0.94
C MET A 291 12.18 -9.86 -2.06
N ASP A 292 11.85 -10.22 -3.29
CA ASP A 292 12.29 -9.49 -4.48
C ASP A 292 11.36 -8.30 -4.66
N ILE A 293 11.92 -7.10 -4.71
CA ILE A 293 11.08 -5.89 -4.73
C ILE A 293 10.33 -5.77 -6.04
N ILE A 294 11.03 -5.94 -7.16
CA ILE A 294 10.41 -6.01 -8.49
C ILE A 294 10.48 -7.45 -8.98
N GLU A 295 11.69 -7.94 -9.20
CA GLU A 295 11.95 -9.32 -9.56
C GLU A 295 13.40 -9.70 -9.25
N ALA A 296 13.67 -11.00 -9.21
CA ALA A 296 15.02 -11.51 -8.98
C ALA A 296 16.00 -10.95 -10.04
N GLY A 297 17.04 -10.26 -9.57
CA GLY A 297 18.06 -9.67 -10.44
C GLY A 297 17.77 -8.23 -10.90
N ALA A 298 16.63 -7.64 -10.52
CA ALA A 298 16.31 -6.24 -10.81
C ALA A 298 16.59 -5.33 -9.61
N ALA A 299 17.55 -4.40 -9.76
CA ALA A 299 17.68 -3.27 -8.85
C ALA A 299 16.58 -2.24 -9.15
N CYS A 300 16.13 -1.51 -8.14
CA CYS A 300 15.02 -0.57 -8.28
C CYS A 300 15.26 0.72 -7.49
N GLY A 301 14.57 1.79 -7.91
CA GLY A 301 14.55 3.04 -7.14
C GLY A 301 13.50 2.97 -6.04
N SER A 302 13.71 3.74 -4.96
CA SER A 302 12.79 3.78 -3.80
C SER A 302 11.35 4.16 -4.18
N ASP A 303 11.14 4.90 -5.26
CA ASP A 303 9.81 5.21 -5.81
C ASP A 303 9.10 3.96 -6.32
N THR A 304 9.72 3.26 -7.27
CA THR A 304 9.17 2.03 -7.83
C THR A 304 9.02 0.93 -6.77
N ALA A 305 9.97 0.86 -5.83
CA ALA A 305 9.93 -0.07 -4.72
C ALA A 305 8.72 0.16 -3.82
N HIS A 306 8.49 1.39 -3.36
CA HIS A 306 7.38 1.70 -2.47
C HIS A 306 6.01 1.59 -3.14
N LEU A 307 5.90 1.87 -4.45
CA LEU A 307 4.68 1.57 -5.20
C LEU A 307 4.36 0.06 -5.14
N SER A 308 5.36 -0.77 -5.46
CA SER A 308 5.21 -2.23 -5.46
C SER A 308 4.91 -2.78 -4.06
N LEU A 309 5.62 -2.30 -3.02
CA LEU A 309 5.34 -2.62 -1.61
C LEU A 309 3.91 -2.27 -1.20
N PHE A 310 3.34 -1.18 -1.72
CA PHE A 310 1.95 -0.79 -1.47
C PHE A 310 0.94 -1.52 -2.35
N GLY A 311 1.38 -2.48 -3.16
CA GLY A 311 0.53 -3.32 -4.02
C GLY A 311 0.14 -2.67 -5.35
N TYR A 312 0.87 -1.64 -5.80
CA TYR A 312 0.68 -1.02 -7.10
C TYR A 312 1.76 -1.49 -8.07
N ASP A 313 1.35 -1.98 -9.23
CA ASP A 313 2.27 -2.30 -10.32
C ASP A 313 2.98 -1.03 -10.83
N PRO A 314 4.31 -0.91 -10.67
CA PRO A 314 5.06 0.25 -11.13
C PRO A 314 4.95 0.45 -12.65
N ASP A 315 4.84 -0.62 -13.46
CA ASP A 315 4.74 -0.50 -14.92
C ASP A 315 3.44 0.19 -15.33
N GLN A 316 2.39 0.05 -14.52
CA GLN A 316 1.10 0.66 -14.75
C GLN A 316 1.01 2.10 -14.20
N TYR A 317 1.47 2.32 -12.97
CA TYR A 317 1.16 3.55 -12.22
C TYR A 317 2.31 4.55 -12.13
N TYR A 318 3.55 4.15 -12.40
CA TYR A 318 4.69 5.05 -12.28
C TYR A 318 4.75 6.06 -13.43
N GLN A 319 4.56 7.35 -13.12
CA GLN A 319 4.59 8.45 -14.10
C GLN A 319 5.80 9.38 -13.91
N GLY A 320 6.86 8.87 -13.29
CA GLY A 320 8.10 9.60 -13.05
C GLY A 320 8.22 10.18 -11.63
N ARG A 321 9.48 10.42 -11.23
CA ARG A 321 9.85 10.80 -9.85
C ARG A 321 9.51 12.24 -9.46
N GLY A 322 9.45 13.15 -10.43
CA GLY A 322 9.30 14.59 -10.16
C GLY A 322 8.03 14.94 -9.40
N ALA A 323 6.94 14.21 -9.66
CA ALA A 323 5.65 14.43 -9.00
C ALA A 323 5.72 14.08 -7.52
N TYR A 324 6.33 12.94 -7.18
CA TYR A 324 6.49 12.52 -5.78
C TYR A 324 7.39 13.49 -5.00
N GLU A 325 8.50 13.94 -5.58
CA GLU A 325 9.39 14.90 -4.90
C GLU A 325 8.69 16.25 -4.67
N ALA A 326 7.90 16.74 -5.64
CA ALA A 326 7.16 17.99 -5.52
C ALA A 326 6.03 17.90 -4.47
N LEU A 327 5.22 16.84 -4.51
CA LEU A 327 4.18 16.58 -3.51
C LEU A 327 4.78 16.42 -2.11
N GLY A 328 5.92 15.72 -2.02
CA GLY A 328 6.67 15.54 -0.80
C GLY A 328 7.20 16.85 -0.20
N ALA A 329 7.62 17.80 -1.04
CA ALA A 329 8.01 19.14 -0.59
C ALA A 329 6.80 19.97 -0.10
N GLY A 330 5.56 19.52 -0.36
CA GLY A 330 4.33 20.20 0.02
C GLY A 330 3.77 21.10 -1.09
N LEU A 331 4.15 20.88 -2.35
CA LEU A 331 3.45 21.46 -3.50
C LEU A 331 2.17 20.68 -3.80
N SER A 332 1.20 21.35 -4.41
CA SER A 332 0.02 20.73 -5.03
C SER A 332 0.23 20.60 -6.52
N LEU A 333 -0.20 19.48 -7.11
CA LEU A 333 -0.21 19.25 -8.55
C LEU A 333 -1.64 19.07 -9.05
N GLY A 334 -2.02 19.85 -10.07
CA GLY A 334 -3.19 19.62 -10.91
C GLY A 334 -2.99 18.46 -11.88
N GLU A 335 -4.03 18.13 -12.65
CA GLU A 335 -3.99 17.02 -13.63
C GLU A 335 -3.11 17.31 -14.84
N ASP A 336 -3.07 18.57 -15.28
CA ASP A 336 -2.28 19.02 -16.43
C ASP A 336 -0.86 19.48 -16.08
N ASP A 337 -0.55 19.58 -14.78
CA ASP A 337 0.73 20.10 -14.32
C ASP A 337 1.84 19.06 -14.52
N ILE A 338 3.06 19.54 -14.75
CA ILE A 338 4.27 18.72 -14.75
C ILE A 338 5.21 19.14 -13.64
N ALA A 339 5.88 18.16 -13.04
CA ALA A 339 6.76 18.35 -11.92
C ALA A 339 8.14 17.75 -12.17
N PHE A 340 9.13 18.32 -11.50
CA PHE A 340 10.53 17.94 -11.63
C PHE A 340 11.16 17.78 -10.27
N LYS A 341 11.98 16.72 -10.15
CA LYS A 341 12.98 16.67 -9.10
C LYS A 341 14.04 17.70 -9.43
N SER A 342 14.27 18.63 -8.52
CA SER A 342 15.06 19.81 -8.83
C SER A 342 16.13 20.09 -7.79
N VAL A 343 17.23 20.68 -8.24
CA VAL A 343 18.37 21.04 -7.39
C VAL A 343 18.88 22.43 -7.75
N PHE A 344 19.21 23.23 -6.73
CA PHE A 344 19.95 24.48 -6.90
C PHE A 344 21.41 24.19 -7.23
N SER A 345 21.92 24.88 -8.25
CA SER A 345 23.18 24.56 -8.89
C SER A 345 23.94 25.81 -9.31
N VAL A 346 25.18 25.60 -9.73
CA VAL A 346 26.12 26.64 -10.16
C VAL A 346 26.40 26.45 -11.64
N LEU A 347 25.92 27.40 -12.45
CA LEU A 347 26.16 27.48 -13.88
C LEU A 347 27.19 28.57 -14.16
N ASP A 348 28.25 28.24 -14.88
CA ASP A 348 29.10 29.24 -15.51
C ASP A 348 28.43 29.72 -16.80
N LYS A 349 27.96 30.96 -16.79
CA LYS A 349 27.25 31.57 -17.93
C LYS A 349 28.13 31.74 -19.17
N SER A 350 29.44 31.94 -18.99
CA SER A 350 30.35 32.19 -20.11
C SER A 350 30.59 30.94 -20.95
N THR A 351 30.56 29.77 -20.31
CA THR A 351 30.81 28.47 -20.93
C THR A 351 29.54 27.63 -21.12
N GLY A 352 28.45 27.95 -20.40
CA GLY A 352 27.24 27.13 -20.32
C GLY A 352 27.43 25.85 -19.50
N ILE A 353 28.53 25.72 -18.77
CA ILE A 353 28.89 24.52 -18.00
C ILE A 353 28.33 24.59 -16.58
N VAL A 354 27.63 23.54 -16.18
CA VAL A 354 27.24 23.32 -14.78
C VAL A 354 28.49 22.89 -14.02
N THR A 355 29.09 23.81 -13.26
CA THR A 355 30.32 23.52 -12.49
C THR A 355 30.01 22.69 -11.25
N HIS A 356 28.87 22.94 -10.61
CA HIS A 356 28.40 22.21 -9.45
C HIS A 356 26.90 21.98 -9.55
N ARG A 357 26.47 20.73 -9.65
CA ARG A 357 25.04 20.35 -9.61
C ARG A 357 24.41 20.59 -8.25
N ARG A 358 25.22 20.73 -7.20
CA ARG A 358 24.78 21.03 -5.84
C ARG A 358 25.47 22.32 -5.41
N CYS A 359 24.74 23.42 -5.30
CA CYS A 359 25.34 24.71 -4.99
C CYS A 359 25.95 24.77 -3.59
N ASP A 360 25.40 24.02 -2.65
CA ASP A 360 25.86 23.92 -1.26
C ASP A 360 25.25 22.67 -0.60
N ARG A 361 25.94 22.12 0.41
CA ARG A 361 25.32 21.13 1.31
C ARG A 361 24.56 21.82 2.43
N ASP A 362 25.05 22.95 2.93
CA ASP A 362 24.33 23.78 3.90
C ASP A 362 23.55 24.89 3.18
N PHE A 363 22.30 24.57 2.84
CA PHE A 363 21.43 25.44 2.07
C PHE A 363 20.05 25.66 2.72
N THR A 364 19.95 25.32 4.01
CA THR A 364 18.68 25.35 4.78
C THR A 364 18.15 26.75 5.03
N ARG A 365 19.04 27.75 5.14
CA ARG A 365 18.67 29.16 5.30
C ARG A 365 18.35 29.85 3.98
N ASP A 366 19.11 29.52 2.95
CA ASP A 366 19.10 30.20 1.65
C ASP A 366 18.02 29.66 0.73
N GLY A 367 17.82 28.35 0.72
CA GLY A 367 16.88 27.66 -0.16
C GLY A 367 15.43 28.11 -0.01
N PRO A 368 14.86 28.24 1.21
CA PRO A 368 13.50 28.77 1.40
C PRO A 368 13.31 30.17 0.82
N VAL A 369 14.31 31.05 0.96
CA VAL A 369 14.27 32.43 0.43
C VAL A 369 14.21 32.42 -1.09
N LEU A 370 15.11 31.67 -1.74
CA LEU A 370 15.13 31.58 -3.21
C LEU A 370 13.88 30.89 -3.77
N CYS A 371 13.38 29.83 -3.11
CA CYS A 371 12.15 29.18 -3.53
C CYS A 371 10.96 30.14 -3.45
N SER A 372 10.83 30.89 -2.35
CA SER A 372 9.77 31.89 -2.18
C SER A 372 9.82 32.97 -3.26
N PHE A 373 11.04 33.43 -3.61
CA PHE A 373 11.25 34.42 -4.66
C PHE A 373 10.86 33.93 -6.07
N LEU A 374 11.14 32.66 -6.37
CA LEU A 374 10.81 32.06 -7.68
C LEU A 374 9.34 31.62 -7.78
N ASN A 375 8.70 31.34 -6.65
CA ASN A 375 7.34 30.81 -6.62
C ASN A 375 6.32 31.84 -7.15
N GLY A 376 5.53 31.42 -8.13
CA GLY A 376 4.56 32.24 -8.84
C GLY A 376 5.10 32.93 -10.10
N ALA A 377 6.39 32.75 -10.44
CA ALA A 377 6.96 33.34 -11.65
C ALA A 377 6.26 32.84 -12.91
N GLU A 378 5.93 33.77 -13.81
CA GLU A 378 5.22 33.47 -15.06
C GLU A 378 6.21 33.12 -16.19
N ILE A 379 5.81 32.15 -17.01
CA ILE A 379 6.53 31.69 -18.21
C ILE A 379 5.57 31.84 -19.38
N VAL A 380 5.90 32.76 -20.30
CA VAL A 380 5.06 33.04 -21.47
C VAL A 380 5.69 32.38 -22.69
N VAL A 381 4.92 31.52 -23.37
CA VAL A 381 5.41 30.75 -24.52
C VAL A 381 4.38 30.79 -25.65
N ASP A 382 4.85 30.83 -26.89
CA ASP A 382 3.99 30.71 -28.07
C ASP A 382 3.45 29.28 -28.21
N HIS A 383 2.12 29.14 -28.19
CA HIS A 383 1.43 27.85 -28.28
C HIS A 383 1.43 27.29 -29.72
N GLY A 384 1.63 28.13 -30.73
CA GLY A 384 1.72 27.69 -32.13
C GLY A 384 0.42 27.22 -32.79
N ALA A 385 -0.70 27.11 -32.05
CA ALA A 385 -2.00 26.74 -32.63
C ALA A 385 -2.69 27.87 -33.41
N ALA A 386 -2.27 29.12 -33.20
CA ALA A 386 -2.68 30.29 -33.98
C ALA A 386 -1.56 31.34 -33.97
N PRO A 387 -1.35 32.13 -35.05
CA PRO A 387 -0.36 33.20 -35.06
C PRO A 387 -0.63 34.21 -33.93
N GLY A 388 0.32 34.34 -32.99
CA GLY A 388 0.22 35.27 -31.85
C GLY A 388 -0.50 34.75 -30.61
N GLY A 389 -0.87 33.46 -30.55
CA GLY A 389 -1.46 32.85 -29.36
C GLY A 389 -0.39 32.44 -28.34
N THR A 390 -0.13 33.27 -27.34
CA THR A 390 0.72 32.88 -26.20
C THR A 390 -0.09 32.23 -25.10
N LEU A 391 0.51 31.23 -24.44
CA LEU A 391 0.03 30.69 -23.17
C LEU A 391 0.99 31.09 -22.05
N THR A 392 0.40 31.35 -20.89
CA THR A 392 1.13 31.67 -19.67
C THR A 392 1.07 30.49 -18.72
N HIS A 393 2.24 29.98 -18.35
CA HIS A 393 2.44 28.98 -17.32
C HIS A 393 2.99 29.63 -16.06
N ARG A 394 2.87 28.96 -14.91
CA ARG A 394 3.47 29.44 -13.65
C ARG A 394 4.38 28.41 -13.02
N LEU A 395 5.48 28.90 -12.44
CA LEU A 395 6.37 28.12 -11.60
C LEU A 395 5.83 28.05 -10.18
N LEU A 396 5.62 26.85 -9.65
CA LEU A 396 5.51 26.64 -8.21
C LEU A 396 6.81 26.02 -7.73
N VAL A 397 7.43 26.64 -6.71
CA VAL A 397 8.75 26.24 -6.23
C VAL A 397 8.72 26.13 -4.71
N LYS A 398 9.14 25.00 -4.20
CA LYS A 398 9.13 24.72 -2.76
C LYS A 398 10.44 24.09 -2.33
N TYR A 399 10.98 24.63 -1.24
CA TYR A 399 12.18 24.10 -0.64
C TYR A 399 11.94 22.69 -0.09
N ALA A 400 12.89 21.79 -0.33
CA ALA A 400 12.89 20.45 0.26
C ALA A 400 13.98 20.37 1.35
N THR A 401 15.14 19.79 1.06
CA THR A 401 16.26 19.68 2.00
C THR A 401 17.59 19.93 1.28
N GLU A 402 18.56 20.51 1.98
CA GLU A 402 19.84 20.95 1.42
C GLU A 402 19.61 21.75 0.12
N HIS A 403 20.28 21.41 -0.98
CA HIS A 403 20.17 22.03 -2.30
C HIS A 403 18.90 21.60 -3.08
N ARG A 404 18.05 20.73 -2.54
CA ARG A 404 16.91 20.14 -3.26
C ARG A 404 15.66 21.04 -3.15
N CYS A 405 14.88 21.07 -4.21
CA CYS A 405 13.56 21.71 -4.24
C CYS A 405 12.60 20.92 -5.14
N GLY A 406 11.30 21.11 -4.90
CA GLY A 406 10.25 20.75 -5.85
C GLY A 406 9.99 21.90 -6.80
N VAL A 407 9.86 21.59 -8.10
CA VAL A 407 9.42 22.54 -9.12
C VAL A 407 8.24 21.94 -9.87
N VAL A 408 7.16 22.70 -9.96
CA VAL A 408 5.97 22.39 -10.78
C VAL A 408 5.80 23.50 -11.80
N ILE A 409 5.56 23.12 -13.05
CA ILE A 409 5.12 24.02 -14.11
C ILE A 409 3.65 23.77 -14.31
N THR A 410 2.84 24.80 -14.09
CA THR A 410 1.39 24.69 -14.14
C THR A 410 0.82 25.02 -15.51
N GLY A 411 -0.29 24.40 -15.88
CA GLY A 411 -1.10 24.78 -17.05
C GLY A 411 -1.36 23.64 -18.04
N THR A 412 -2.28 23.89 -18.96
CA THR A 412 -2.80 22.89 -19.90
C THR A 412 -1.86 22.58 -21.05
N GLY A 413 -2.01 21.40 -21.66
CA GLY A 413 -1.28 21.02 -22.88
C GLY A 413 0.16 20.53 -22.63
N LEU A 414 0.57 20.43 -21.37
CA LEU A 414 1.88 19.93 -21.00
C LEU A 414 1.92 18.39 -21.06
N SER A 415 3.12 17.83 -21.23
CA SER A 415 3.39 16.39 -21.25
C SER A 415 4.66 16.07 -20.47
N HIS A 416 4.62 15.03 -19.65
CA HIS A 416 5.79 14.58 -18.89
C HIS A 416 6.81 13.82 -19.77
N LYS A 417 6.51 13.57 -21.06
CA LYS A 417 7.39 12.87 -22.02
C LYS A 417 8.50 13.78 -22.56
N VAL A 418 9.22 14.43 -21.65
CA VAL A 418 10.31 15.35 -21.95
C VAL A 418 11.54 15.04 -21.10
N THR A 419 12.70 15.42 -21.60
CA THR A 419 13.95 15.39 -20.82
C THR A 419 13.95 16.52 -19.78
N GLY A 420 14.97 16.54 -18.94
CA GLY A 420 15.24 17.64 -18.03
C GLY A 420 16.28 18.63 -18.58
N THR A 421 16.78 19.50 -17.70
CA THR A 421 17.95 20.36 -17.96
C THR A 421 19.20 19.90 -17.22
N ASP A 422 19.06 18.94 -16.30
CA ASP A 422 20.17 18.38 -15.51
C ASP A 422 21.12 17.50 -16.36
N PRO A 423 22.42 17.84 -16.48
CA PRO A 423 23.38 17.03 -17.23
C PRO A 423 23.88 15.78 -16.49
N LEU A 424 23.37 15.52 -15.29
CA LEU A 424 23.64 14.33 -14.46
C LEU A 424 25.08 14.19 -13.94
N ALA A 425 26.02 15.02 -14.40
CA ALA A 425 27.38 15.14 -13.86
C ALA A 425 27.87 16.59 -13.87
N ASP A 426 28.75 16.92 -12.92
CA ASP A 426 29.44 18.21 -12.87
C ASP A 426 30.39 18.35 -14.08
N GLY A 427 30.72 19.59 -14.45
CA GLY A 427 31.62 19.88 -15.57
C GLY A 427 31.01 19.60 -16.95
N ARG A 428 29.68 19.48 -17.04
CA ARG A 428 28.94 19.23 -18.29
C ARG A 428 28.08 20.44 -18.65
N THR A 429 27.82 20.61 -19.95
CA THR A 429 26.92 21.65 -20.46
C THR A 429 25.50 21.44 -19.95
N LEU A 430 24.83 22.52 -19.55
CA LEU A 430 23.40 22.49 -19.21
C LEU A 430 22.61 21.88 -20.38
N LEU A 431 21.73 20.91 -20.10
CA LEU A 431 20.97 20.27 -21.15
C LEU A 431 19.85 21.17 -21.65
N HIS A 432 19.62 21.13 -22.96
CA HIS A 432 18.43 21.67 -23.57
C HIS A 432 17.33 20.61 -23.55
N CYS A 433 16.17 20.96 -23.00
CA CYS A 433 15.03 20.04 -22.91
C CYS A 433 14.50 19.68 -24.30
N SER A 434 14.12 18.42 -24.48
CA SER A 434 13.63 17.82 -25.72
C SER A 434 12.57 16.74 -25.44
N PRO A 435 11.72 16.39 -26.42
CA PRO A 435 10.83 15.23 -26.31
C PRO A 435 11.59 13.92 -26.10
N THR A 436 11.05 13.01 -25.28
CA THR A 436 11.57 11.64 -25.10
C THR A 436 10.87 10.61 -25.97
N VAL A 437 9.87 11.03 -26.75
CA VAL A 437 9.10 10.19 -27.68
C VAL A 437 9.36 10.63 -29.12
N PRO A 438 9.24 9.71 -30.11
CA PRO A 438 9.47 10.02 -31.52
C PRO A 438 8.30 10.82 -32.15
N PRO A 439 8.52 11.47 -33.32
CA PRO A 439 7.52 12.32 -33.98
C PRO A 439 6.17 11.68 -34.32
N ASP A 440 6.13 10.36 -34.50
CA ASP A 440 4.93 9.58 -34.79
C ASP A 440 4.13 9.20 -33.53
N HIS A 441 4.67 9.45 -32.34
CA HIS A 441 3.99 9.18 -31.08
C HIS A 441 2.89 10.22 -30.80
N VAL A 442 1.74 9.77 -30.29
CA VAL A 442 0.55 10.63 -30.03
C VAL A 442 0.83 11.82 -29.09
N GLU A 443 1.75 11.67 -28.14
CA GLU A 443 2.18 12.73 -27.21
C GLU A 443 3.26 13.68 -27.75
N TYR A 444 3.78 13.46 -28.97
CA TYR A 444 4.95 14.19 -29.46
C TYR A 444 4.74 15.71 -29.52
N GLU A 445 3.63 16.18 -30.09
CA GLU A 445 3.35 17.62 -30.20
C GLU A 445 3.24 18.29 -28.83
N ARG A 446 2.61 17.62 -27.86
CA ARG A 446 2.53 18.10 -26.47
C ARG A 446 3.91 18.11 -25.81
N ALA A 447 4.72 17.08 -26.03
CA ALA A 447 6.08 17.01 -25.51
C ALA A 447 7.00 18.08 -26.13
N LEU A 448 6.85 18.36 -27.43
CA LEU A 448 7.60 19.41 -28.13
C LEU A 448 7.19 20.81 -27.66
N TYR A 449 5.91 21.04 -27.43
CA TYR A 449 5.45 22.26 -26.77
C TYR A 449 6.04 22.37 -25.36
N THR A 450 5.94 21.30 -24.58
CA THR A 450 6.44 21.26 -23.20
C THR A 450 7.94 21.52 -23.12
N SER A 451 8.74 20.99 -24.04
CA SER A 451 10.19 21.22 -24.02
C SER A 451 10.52 22.71 -24.20
N ARG A 452 9.78 23.44 -25.04
CA ARG A 452 9.88 24.91 -25.15
C ARG A 452 9.54 25.59 -23.84
N VAL A 453 8.49 25.14 -23.15
CA VAL A 453 8.10 25.66 -21.83
C VAL A 453 9.17 25.42 -20.78
N VAL A 454 9.74 24.21 -20.71
CA VAL A 454 10.80 23.85 -19.76
C VAL A 454 12.08 24.65 -20.02
N ASN A 455 12.45 24.83 -21.28
CA ASN A 455 13.62 25.66 -21.64
C ASN A 455 13.40 27.13 -21.28
N ALA A 456 12.22 27.68 -21.55
CA ALA A 456 11.83 29.04 -21.15
C ALA A 456 11.82 29.19 -19.62
N ALA A 457 11.30 28.19 -18.89
CA ALA A 457 11.34 28.14 -17.43
C ALA A 457 12.77 28.18 -16.89
N SER A 458 13.66 27.38 -17.48
CA SER A 458 15.06 27.31 -17.06
C SER A 458 15.79 28.63 -17.28
N GLU A 459 15.54 29.31 -18.40
CA GLU A 459 16.06 30.67 -18.65
C GLU A 459 15.51 31.65 -17.63
N ARG A 460 14.18 31.65 -17.43
CA ARG A 460 13.52 32.57 -16.52
C ARG A 460 14.05 32.46 -15.09
N ILE A 461 14.30 31.23 -14.62
CA ILE A 461 14.92 30.98 -13.31
C ILE A 461 16.31 31.60 -13.23
N ARG A 462 17.16 31.45 -14.27
CA ARG A 462 18.51 32.02 -14.28
C ARG A 462 18.50 33.55 -14.26
N GLU A 463 17.62 34.17 -15.03
CA GLU A 463 17.45 35.64 -15.04
C GLU A 463 17.07 36.16 -13.65
N LEU A 464 16.09 35.51 -13.01
CA LEU A 464 15.62 35.91 -11.69
C LEU A 464 16.71 35.74 -10.62
N LEU A 465 17.45 34.62 -10.65
CA LEU A 465 18.48 34.33 -9.65
C LEU A 465 19.76 35.15 -9.81
N GLU A 466 20.08 35.62 -11.02
CA GLU A 466 21.35 36.31 -11.32
C GLU A 466 21.58 37.53 -10.43
N HIS A 467 20.56 38.37 -10.26
CA HIS A 467 20.66 39.62 -9.52
C HIS A 467 20.04 39.54 -8.12
N HIS A 468 19.75 38.33 -7.63
CA HIS A 468 19.15 38.17 -6.32
C HIS A 468 20.16 38.57 -5.22
N PRO A 469 19.80 39.44 -4.25
CA PRO A 469 20.72 39.93 -3.22
C PRO A 469 21.43 38.83 -2.43
N LEU A 470 20.77 37.70 -2.23
CA LEU A 470 21.36 36.52 -1.58
C LEU A 470 22.55 35.96 -2.37
N ASN A 471 22.47 35.89 -3.70
CA ASN A 471 23.56 35.39 -4.53
C ASN A 471 24.75 36.36 -4.57
N GLU A 472 24.50 37.67 -4.48
CA GLU A 472 25.56 38.67 -4.29
C GLU A 472 26.23 38.52 -2.91
N ALA A 473 25.44 38.35 -1.85
CA ALA A 473 25.96 38.10 -0.50
C ALA A 473 26.78 36.79 -0.43
N ARG A 474 26.31 35.71 -1.07
CA ARG A 474 27.03 34.43 -1.17
C ARG A 474 28.38 34.62 -1.87
N LYS A 475 28.40 35.36 -2.98
CA LYS A 475 29.63 35.69 -3.71
C LYS A 475 30.62 36.50 -2.85
N MET A 476 30.14 37.52 -2.14
CA MET A 476 30.97 38.32 -1.23
C MET A 476 31.54 37.48 -0.08
N ALA A 477 30.83 36.45 0.35
CA ALA A 477 31.27 35.50 1.37
C ALA A 477 32.14 34.34 0.82
N GLY A 478 32.49 34.35 -0.48
CA GLY A 478 33.28 33.29 -1.12
C GLY A 478 32.51 31.97 -1.32
N LYS A 479 31.18 31.97 -1.17
CA LYS A 479 30.32 30.81 -1.43
C LYS A 479 29.90 30.75 -2.89
N HIS A 480 29.59 29.55 -3.38
CA HIS A 480 29.04 29.38 -4.71
C HIS A 480 27.65 30.02 -4.83
N GLN A 481 27.42 30.74 -5.92
CA GLN A 481 26.11 31.34 -6.22
C GLN A 481 25.14 30.24 -6.69
N ALA A 482 23.92 30.23 -6.14
CA ALA A 482 22.85 29.36 -6.58
C ALA A 482 22.10 30.06 -7.73
N ASN A 483 22.68 30.01 -8.93
CA ASN A 483 22.24 30.80 -10.08
C ASN A 483 21.48 29.98 -11.14
N ALA A 484 21.26 28.68 -10.90
CA ALA A 484 20.46 27.82 -11.75
C ALA A 484 19.67 26.82 -10.90
N ILE A 485 18.57 26.32 -11.47
CA ILE A 485 17.90 25.10 -11.00
C ILE A 485 17.96 24.07 -12.11
N LEU A 486 18.50 22.89 -11.81
CA LEU A 486 18.50 21.76 -12.72
C LEU A 486 17.22 20.96 -12.55
N LEU A 487 16.53 20.72 -13.65
CA LEU A 487 15.26 20.00 -13.70
C LEU A 487 15.52 18.57 -14.18
N ARG A 488 15.00 17.55 -13.50
CA ARG A 488 15.09 16.15 -13.94
C ARG A 488 13.88 15.33 -13.51
N GLY A 489 13.70 14.19 -14.18
CA GLY A 489 12.62 13.25 -13.87
C GLY A 489 11.25 13.89 -14.05
N ALA A 490 11.01 14.48 -15.23
CA ALA A 490 9.73 15.06 -15.60
C ALA A 490 8.61 14.06 -15.32
N ALA A 491 7.58 14.53 -14.63
CA ALA A 491 6.50 13.66 -14.17
C ALA A 491 5.18 14.42 -14.17
N SER A 492 4.12 13.72 -14.55
CA SER A 492 2.75 14.18 -14.27
C SER A 492 2.28 13.53 -12.98
N LYS A 493 1.23 14.09 -12.35
CA LYS A 493 0.63 13.47 -11.16
C LYS A 493 0.17 12.03 -11.44
N GLY A 494 -0.33 11.77 -12.64
CA GLY A 494 -0.96 10.51 -13.00
C GLY A 494 -2.23 10.25 -12.21
N TRP A 495 -2.85 9.10 -12.45
CA TRP A 495 -3.93 8.57 -11.62
C TRP A 495 -3.47 7.25 -11.00
N ILE A 496 -3.64 7.14 -9.68
CA ILE A 496 -3.42 5.92 -8.92
C ILE A 496 -4.64 5.69 -8.03
N PRO A 497 -5.17 4.45 -7.92
CA PRO A 497 -6.24 4.14 -7.00
C PRO A 497 -5.83 4.55 -5.57
N PRO A 498 -6.70 5.20 -4.78
CA PRO A 498 -6.39 5.47 -3.38
C PRO A 498 -6.15 4.16 -2.60
N PHE A 499 -5.21 4.17 -1.66
CA PHE A 499 -4.82 3.02 -0.82
C PHE A 499 -6.01 2.45 -0.05
N ALA A 500 -6.90 3.32 0.41
CA ALA A 500 -8.15 2.91 1.05
C ALA A 500 -9.07 2.14 0.11
N ALA A 501 -9.12 2.50 -1.17
CA ALA A 501 -9.87 1.75 -2.17
C ALA A 501 -9.18 0.40 -2.43
N LEU A 502 -7.87 0.39 -2.71
CA LEU A 502 -7.16 -0.84 -3.05
C LEU A 502 -7.13 -1.88 -1.91
N HIS A 503 -7.02 -1.45 -0.65
CA HIS A 503 -6.79 -2.34 0.49
C HIS A 503 -7.88 -2.35 1.55
N GLY A 504 -8.83 -1.42 1.54
CA GLY A 504 -9.78 -1.23 2.65
C GLY A 504 -9.14 -0.67 3.92
N LEU A 505 -7.99 -0.02 3.78
CA LEU A 505 -7.18 0.48 4.90
C LEU A 505 -7.06 2.00 4.80
N THR A 506 -7.40 2.70 5.88
CA THR A 506 -7.23 4.15 5.98
C THR A 506 -6.07 4.45 6.90
N GLY A 507 -5.10 5.23 6.42
CA GLY A 507 -3.86 5.37 7.15
C GLY A 507 -3.05 6.61 6.83
N PHE A 508 -1.84 6.60 7.37
CA PHE A 508 -0.91 7.71 7.26
C PHE A 508 0.53 7.21 7.17
N ILE A 509 1.42 8.09 6.75
CA ILE A 509 2.85 7.83 6.60
C ILE A 509 3.68 8.86 7.37
N VAL A 510 4.68 8.36 8.09
CA VAL A 510 5.72 9.14 8.76
C VAL A 510 7.03 8.96 8.00
N SER A 511 7.26 9.82 7.02
CA SER A 511 8.50 9.86 6.24
C SER A 511 8.96 11.31 6.01
N PRO A 512 10.19 11.68 6.42
CA PRO A 512 10.77 12.98 6.09
C PRO A 512 11.31 13.04 4.66
N THR A 513 11.46 11.89 3.99
CA THR A 513 12.00 11.83 2.63
C THR A 513 10.91 12.23 1.63
N CYS A 514 11.13 13.33 0.90
CA CYS A 514 10.13 13.92 0.00
C CYS A 514 9.54 12.90 -0.98
N ILE A 515 10.37 12.08 -1.64
CA ILE A 515 9.88 11.07 -2.58
C ILE A 515 8.87 10.09 -1.94
N ILE A 516 9.17 9.56 -0.74
CA ILE A 516 8.31 8.58 -0.06
C ILE A 516 7.07 9.27 0.51
N ARG A 517 7.25 10.47 1.07
CA ARG A 517 6.16 11.33 1.53
C ARG A 517 5.16 11.62 0.40
N GLY A 518 5.65 12.07 -0.76
CA GLY A 518 4.80 12.41 -1.90
C GLY A 518 4.15 11.19 -2.56
N LEU A 519 4.84 10.03 -2.59
CA LEU A 519 4.23 8.78 -3.02
C LEU A 519 3.07 8.37 -2.11
N GLY A 520 3.24 8.49 -0.79
CA GLY A 520 2.15 8.30 0.18
C GLY A 520 0.96 9.22 -0.09
N VAL A 521 1.22 10.50 -0.37
CA VAL A 521 0.17 11.48 -0.75
C VAL A 521 -0.54 11.06 -2.05
N CYS A 522 0.20 10.62 -3.08
CA CYS A 522 -0.42 10.09 -4.31
C CYS A 522 -1.35 8.91 -4.02
N CYS A 523 -0.93 8.01 -3.13
CA CYS A 523 -1.73 6.87 -2.71
C CYS A 523 -2.89 7.26 -1.75
N GLY A 524 -3.07 8.53 -1.40
CA GLY A 524 -4.12 8.97 -0.48
C GLY A 524 -3.83 8.71 1.00
N LEU A 525 -2.57 8.43 1.37
CA LEU A 525 -2.14 8.38 2.77
C LEU A 525 -1.88 9.80 3.27
N ARG A 526 -2.40 10.10 4.47
CA ARG A 526 -2.09 11.37 5.13
C ARG A 526 -0.63 11.38 5.57
N VAL A 527 0.04 12.52 5.47
CA VAL A 527 1.40 12.67 6.00
C VAL A 527 1.33 13.12 7.46
N VAL A 528 2.13 12.47 8.30
CA VAL A 528 2.35 12.85 9.69
C VAL A 528 3.83 13.20 9.86
N GLU A 529 4.09 14.35 10.47
CA GLU A 529 5.44 14.79 10.78
C GLU A 529 5.85 14.32 12.18
N ALA A 530 7.15 14.13 12.39
CA ALA A 530 7.71 13.71 13.65
C ALA A 530 8.92 14.59 14.00
N ASP A 531 8.96 15.09 15.23
CA ASP A 531 9.99 16.03 15.67
C ASP A 531 11.38 15.40 15.60
N GLY A 532 12.31 16.08 14.92
CA GLY A 532 13.67 15.57 14.73
C GLY A 532 13.79 14.41 13.72
N ALA A 533 12.73 14.05 13.00
CA ALA A 533 12.82 13.13 11.88
C ALA A 533 13.44 13.83 10.66
N THR A 534 14.77 13.86 10.58
CA THR A 534 15.53 14.57 9.53
C THR A 534 15.68 13.78 8.23
N GLY A 535 15.53 12.45 8.30
CA GLY A 535 15.75 11.58 7.14
C GLY A 535 17.21 11.30 6.81
N ASP A 536 18.14 11.54 7.75
CA ASP A 536 19.56 11.22 7.69
C ASP A 536 20.00 10.46 8.97
N TYR A 537 21.30 10.27 9.21
CA TYR A 537 21.86 9.59 10.40
C TYR A 537 21.47 10.21 11.75
N ARG A 538 21.04 11.48 11.73
CA ARG A 538 20.62 12.23 12.93
C ARG A 538 19.13 12.08 13.20
N SER A 539 18.40 11.37 12.35
CA SER A 539 16.95 11.23 12.44
C SER A 539 16.55 10.59 13.77
N ASN A 540 15.63 11.24 14.48
CA ASN A 540 14.99 10.69 15.66
C ASN A 540 13.95 9.64 15.24
N ILE A 541 14.29 8.35 15.35
CA ILE A 541 13.36 7.25 15.01
C ILE A 541 12.28 7.09 16.07
N THR A 542 12.61 7.27 17.36
CA THR A 542 11.65 7.15 18.46
C THR A 542 10.51 8.16 18.31
N ALA A 543 10.80 9.41 17.92
CA ALA A 543 9.76 10.41 17.65
C ALA A 543 8.80 9.99 16.52
N LYS A 544 9.27 9.20 15.53
CA LYS A 544 8.38 8.63 14.50
C LYS A 544 7.44 7.59 15.09
N VAL A 545 7.94 6.76 16.01
CA VAL A 545 7.10 5.79 16.74
C VAL A 545 6.08 6.51 17.61
N ASP A 546 6.49 7.53 18.35
CA ASP A 546 5.59 8.33 19.19
C ASP A 546 4.47 8.98 18.37
N ALA A 547 4.81 9.54 17.20
CA ALA A 547 3.84 10.11 16.26
C ALA A 547 2.85 9.05 15.75
N VAL A 548 3.32 7.85 15.40
CA VAL A 548 2.45 6.73 15.00
C VAL A 548 1.53 6.31 16.14
N LEU A 549 2.04 6.14 17.35
CA LEU A 549 1.24 5.74 18.51
C LEU A 549 0.16 6.78 18.81
N GLN A 550 0.52 8.07 18.79
CA GLN A 550 -0.42 9.17 19.00
C GLN A 550 -1.54 9.16 17.95
N GLU A 551 -1.20 9.04 16.67
CA GLU A 551 -2.15 9.08 15.56
C GLU A 551 -3.05 7.85 15.48
N LEU A 552 -2.57 6.70 15.97
CA LEU A 552 -3.38 5.49 16.16
C LEU A 552 -4.20 5.52 17.47
N GLY A 553 -4.06 6.57 18.29
CA GLY A 553 -4.75 6.68 19.58
C GLY A 553 -4.25 5.68 20.65
N LEU A 554 -3.02 5.21 20.51
CA LEU A 554 -2.36 4.30 21.46
C LEU A 554 -1.56 5.08 22.50
N LYS A 555 -1.41 4.50 23.70
CA LYS A 555 -0.68 5.16 24.80
C LYS A 555 0.81 5.20 24.50
N VAL A 556 1.39 6.39 24.52
CA VAL A 556 2.85 6.59 24.50
C VAL A 556 3.39 6.30 25.91
N THR A 557 4.20 5.26 26.06
CA THR A 557 4.96 5.01 27.29
C THR A 557 6.16 5.94 27.34
N THR A 558 6.00 7.18 27.83
CA THR A 558 7.14 8.07 28.05
C THR A 558 7.90 7.66 29.32
N HIS A 559 9.10 7.11 29.18
CA HIS A 559 10.15 7.24 30.20
C HIS A 559 10.84 8.59 30.02
N THR A 560 10.21 9.67 30.50
CA THR A 560 10.86 10.95 30.86
C THR A 560 9.79 11.94 31.28
N SER A 561 9.77 12.30 32.56
CA SER A 561 9.01 13.46 33.03
C SER A 561 9.76 14.72 32.63
N LEU A 562 9.32 15.39 31.57
CA LEU A 562 9.59 16.81 31.38
C LEU A 562 8.25 17.48 31.10
N SER A 563 7.81 18.29 32.07
CA SER A 563 6.61 19.11 31.93
C SER A 563 6.81 20.09 30.78
N LEU A 564 6.03 19.94 29.72
CA LEU A 564 5.86 20.96 28.70
C LEU A 564 4.49 21.61 28.88
N SER A 565 4.56 22.93 29.08
CA SER A 565 3.47 23.87 29.27
C SER A 565 2.40 23.75 28.18
N THR A 566 1.16 23.51 28.59
CA THR A 566 -0.02 23.52 27.74
C THR A 566 -0.38 24.95 27.33
N ALA A 567 0.06 25.36 26.14
CA ALA A 567 -0.57 26.48 25.44
C ALA A 567 -1.65 25.93 24.49
N PRO A 568 -2.91 26.38 24.59
CA PRO A 568 -3.99 25.87 23.75
C PRO A 568 -3.86 26.45 22.35
N THR A 569 -3.55 25.62 21.35
CA THR A 569 -3.78 25.97 19.95
C THR A 569 -5.27 25.88 19.67
N THR A 570 -5.87 27.04 19.41
CA THR A 570 -7.26 27.20 19.01
C THR A 570 -7.53 26.41 17.72
N ARG A 571 -8.28 25.32 17.84
CA ARG A 571 -9.00 24.74 16.69
C ARG A 571 -9.96 25.80 16.18
N THR A 572 -9.70 26.32 14.99
CA THR A 572 -10.68 27.08 14.23
C THR A 572 -11.83 26.11 13.91
N GLU A 573 -12.98 26.32 14.54
CA GLU A 573 -14.23 25.64 14.22
C GLU A 573 -14.66 26.05 12.82
N CYS A 574 -14.37 25.21 11.83
CA CYS A 574 -14.96 25.28 10.50
C CYS A 574 -15.71 23.98 10.24
N GLY A 575 -17.04 24.06 10.30
CA GLY A 575 -18.00 23.16 9.63
C GLY A 575 -18.09 21.74 10.19
N GLU A 576 -19.30 21.35 10.58
CA GLU A 576 -19.70 19.96 10.84
C GLU A 576 -19.30 19.06 9.65
N SER A 577 -18.14 18.40 9.77
CA SER A 577 -17.73 17.30 8.90
C SER A 577 -17.89 16.01 9.70
N SER A 578 -18.55 15.01 9.09
CA SER A 578 -18.69 13.67 9.68
C SER A 578 -17.36 13.18 10.26
N PRO A 579 -17.36 12.48 11.41
CA PRO A 579 -16.13 11.95 11.99
C PRO A 579 -15.49 10.97 11.01
N VAL A 580 -14.30 11.32 10.51
CA VAL A 580 -13.44 10.41 9.73
C VAL A 580 -13.12 9.21 10.63
N PRO A 581 -13.28 7.97 10.16
CA PRO A 581 -12.94 6.79 10.96
C PRO A 581 -11.46 6.83 11.38
N PRO A 582 -11.12 6.38 12.59
CA PRO A 582 -9.74 6.38 13.07
C PRO A 582 -8.86 5.54 12.13
N PRO A 583 -7.62 5.99 11.85
CA PRO A 583 -6.74 5.25 10.96
C PRO A 583 -6.42 3.87 11.54
N ASN A 584 -6.39 2.86 10.66
CA ASN A 584 -6.06 1.48 11.00
C ASN A 584 -4.78 0.99 10.29
N PHE A 585 -4.06 1.90 9.64
CA PHE A 585 -2.83 1.62 8.94
C PHE A 585 -1.82 2.75 9.15
N ALA A 586 -0.56 2.41 9.40
CA ALA A 586 0.53 3.36 9.53
C ALA A 586 1.79 2.85 8.83
N VAL A 587 2.58 3.78 8.28
CA VAL A 587 3.91 3.49 7.73
C VAL A 587 4.94 4.34 8.46
N ILE A 588 5.97 3.70 9.00
CA ILE A 588 7.21 4.33 9.47
C ILE A 588 8.28 4.03 8.42
N HIS A 589 8.89 5.08 7.88
CA HIS A 589 10.01 4.95 6.95
C HIS A 589 11.29 5.49 7.57
N VAL A 590 12.39 4.73 7.49
CA VAL A 590 13.70 5.10 8.02
C VAL A 590 14.74 5.12 6.91
N LYS A 591 15.19 6.33 6.52
CA LYS A 591 16.16 6.52 5.44
C LYS A 591 17.64 6.35 5.83
N GLY A 592 18.02 6.67 7.06
CA GLY A 592 19.43 6.79 7.44
C GLY A 592 20.28 5.52 7.29
N VAL A 593 19.66 4.33 7.13
CA VAL A 593 20.39 3.07 6.84
C VAL A 593 20.88 3.03 5.39
N ASP A 594 20.04 3.44 4.45
CA ASP A 594 20.37 3.56 3.01
C ASP A 594 21.49 4.57 2.76
N ASP A 595 21.38 5.76 3.36
CA ASP A 595 22.42 6.79 3.24
C ASP A 595 23.80 6.22 3.67
N ALA A 596 23.83 5.41 4.73
CA ALA A 596 25.06 4.84 5.26
C ALA A 596 25.63 3.77 4.34
N GLY A 597 24.75 3.02 3.66
CA GLY A 597 25.09 2.11 2.57
C GLY A 597 25.78 2.84 1.42
N HIS A 598 25.16 3.92 0.92
CA HIS A 598 25.71 4.78 -0.14
C HIS A 598 27.07 5.39 0.23
N ASP A 599 27.23 5.85 1.47
CA ASP A 599 28.48 6.45 1.95
C ASP A 599 29.56 5.40 2.30
N GLY A 600 29.26 4.09 2.21
CA GLY A 600 30.18 3.03 2.63
C GLY A 600 30.51 3.08 4.13
N ASN A 601 29.67 3.74 4.93
CA ASN A 601 29.92 4.00 6.34
C ASN A 601 29.32 2.89 7.23
N LEU A 602 30.14 1.90 7.53
CA LEU A 602 29.75 0.76 8.37
C LEU A 602 29.28 1.19 9.77
N GLU A 603 29.96 2.15 10.39
CA GLU A 603 29.65 2.53 11.78
C GLU A 603 28.26 3.15 11.88
N GLU A 604 27.94 4.08 10.97
CA GLU A 604 26.61 4.68 10.90
C GLU A 604 25.54 3.67 10.49
N LYS A 605 25.84 2.72 9.58
CA LYS A 605 24.88 1.67 9.20
C LYS A 605 24.52 0.79 10.40
N LEU A 606 25.51 0.35 11.19
CA LEU A 606 25.29 -0.44 12.41
C LEU A 606 24.51 0.36 13.48
N ALA A 607 24.90 1.62 13.72
CA ALA A 607 24.24 2.47 14.70
C ALA A 607 22.78 2.77 14.34
N MET A 608 22.47 2.99 13.06
CA MET A 608 21.09 3.23 12.62
C MET A 608 20.24 1.97 12.68
N LEU A 609 20.77 0.80 12.32
CA LEU A 609 20.09 -0.47 12.48
C LEU A 609 19.79 -0.77 13.96
N GLN A 610 20.71 -0.47 14.87
CA GLN A 610 20.49 -0.59 16.31
C GLN A 610 19.31 0.29 16.78
N LYS A 611 19.30 1.57 16.39
CA LYS A 611 18.19 2.49 16.69
C LYS A 611 16.85 2.01 16.10
N CYS A 612 16.86 1.37 14.93
CA CYS A 612 15.67 0.74 14.37
C CYS A 612 15.18 -0.40 15.26
N GLY A 613 16.09 -1.26 15.75
CA GLY A 613 15.75 -2.33 16.67
C GLY A 613 15.07 -1.83 17.95
N ASP A 614 15.62 -0.78 18.57
CA ASP A 614 15.06 -0.20 19.79
C ASP A 614 13.67 0.40 19.54
N ALA A 615 13.48 1.06 18.40
CA ALA A 615 12.19 1.63 17.98
C ALA A 615 11.14 0.56 17.66
N ILE A 616 11.54 -0.54 17.01
CA ILE A 616 10.68 -1.69 16.72
C ILE A 616 10.16 -2.31 18.03
N ASP A 617 11.04 -2.47 19.03
CA ASP A 617 10.63 -3.04 20.32
C ASP A 617 9.66 -2.12 21.06
N LEU A 618 9.93 -0.82 21.08
CA LEU A 618 9.05 0.17 21.68
C LEU A 618 7.65 0.16 21.03
N LEU A 619 7.59 0.15 19.70
CA LEU A 619 6.34 0.08 18.96
C LEU A 619 5.61 -1.25 19.23
N TRP A 620 6.31 -2.39 19.19
CA TRP A 620 5.71 -3.70 19.42
C TRP A 620 5.10 -3.84 20.82
N ASN A 621 5.78 -3.31 21.84
CA ASN A 621 5.30 -3.32 23.20
C ASN A 621 4.03 -2.48 23.37
N ALA A 622 3.92 -1.35 22.65
CA ALA A 622 2.77 -0.45 22.67
C ALA A 622 1.57 -0.93 21.81
N LEU A 623 1.78 -1.77 20.80
CA LEU A 623 0.69 -2.32 20.00
C LEU A 623 -0.28 -3.16 20.86
N PRO A 624 -1.60 -3.08 20.63
CA PRO A 624 -2.56 -3.95 21.29
C PRO A 624 -2.51 -5.38 20.72
N ASP A 625 -3.10 -6.34 21.42
CA ASP A 625 -3.35 -7.67 20.87
C ASP A 625 -4.19 -7.57 19.58
N GLY A 626 -3.80 -8.33 18.56
CA GLY A 626 -4.31 -8.25 17.21
C GLY A 626 -3.72 -7.15 16.33
N GLY A 627 -2.94 -6.22 16.90
CA GLY A 627 -2.13 -5.31 16.10
C GLY A 627 -1.09 -6.08 15.30
N THR A 628 -0.92 -5.73 14.02
CA THR A 628 0.05 -6.37 13.14
C THR A 628 1.19 -5.41 12.85
N MET A 629 2.42 -5.90 12.97
CA MET A 629 3.62 -5.20 12.52
C MET A 629 4.30 -6.00 11.42
N ALA A 630 4.74 -5.32 10.37
CA ALA A 630 5.67 -5.86 9.41
C ALA A 630 6.97 -5.05 9.43
N VAL A 631 8.11 -5.72 9.50
CA VAL A 631 9.45 -5.13 9.34
C VAL A 631 9.98 -5.60 8.00
N LEU A 632 10.41 -4.65 7.17
CA LEU A 632 10.78 -4.88 5.78
C LEU A 632 11.75 -3.80 5.29
N ALA A 633 12.22 -3.97 4.07
CA ALA A 633 12.94 -2.95 3.32
C ALA A 633 12.37 -2.79 1.90
N ASP A 634 12.74 -1.69 1.27
CA ASP A 634 12.37 -1.35 -0.10
C ASP A 634 13.45 -1.73 -1.12
N HIS A 635 14.71 -1.92 -0.72
CA HIS A 635 15.79 -2.48 -1.55
C HIS A 635 17.04 -2.79 -0.69
N SER A 636 18.08 -3.31 -1.33
CA SER A 636 19.39 -3.58 -0.75
C SER A 636 20.39 -2.50 -1.17
N THR A 637 21.16 -1.95 -0.23
CA THR A 637 22.23 -0.97 -0.50
C THR A 637 23.54 -1.44 0.15
N PRO A 638 24.27 -2.38 -0.49
CA PRO A 638 25.48 -2.94 0.10
C PRO A 638 26.60 -1.90 0.27
N LEU A 639 27.25 -1.88 1.44
CA LEU A 639 28.38 -0.96 1.72
C LEU A 639 29.52 -1.09 0.70
N SER A 640 29.74 -2.30 0.16
CA SER A 640 30.77 -2.58 -0.86
C SER A 640 30.45 -1.96 -2.22
N LEU A 641 29.17 -1.77 -2.52
CA LEU A 641 28.68 -1.23 -3.79
C LEU A 641 28.48 0.28 -3.71
N GLY A 642 27.98 0.79 -2.58
CA GLY A 642 27.64 2.20 -2.41
C GLY A 642 26.45 2.64 -3.26
N ASP A 643 25.67 1.69 -3.76
CA ASP A 643 24.48 1.91 -4.59
C ASP A 643 23.50 0.75 -4.40
N HIS A 644 22.29 0.89 -4.94
CA HIS A 644 21.25 -0.12 -4.83
C HIS A 644 21.67 -1.39 -5.59
N SER A 645 21.51 -2.56 -4.96
CA SER A 645 21.71 -3.86 -5.58
C SER A 645 20.38 -4.56 -5.89
N CYS A 646 20.47 -5.73 -6.52
CA CYS A 646 19.33 -6.58 -6.86
C CYS A 646 19.13 -7.73 -5.86
N ASP A 647 19.82 -7.68 -4.72
CA ASP A 647 19.73 -8.71 -3.70
C ASP A 647 18.35 -8.65 -3.01
N PRO A 648 17.70 -9.80 -2.76
CA PRO A 648 16.42 -9.83 -2.08
C PRO A 648 16.54 -9.34 -0.64
N VAL A 649 15.50 -8.73 -0.12
CA VAL A 649 15.49 -8.15 1.22
C VAL A 649 14.75 -9.06 2.22
N PRO A 650 15.15 -9.08 3.51
CA PRO A 650 14.41 -9.81 4.52
C PRO A 650 13.05 -9.15 4.80
N VAL A 651 12.06 -9.97 5.17
CA VAL A 651 10.74 -9.51 5.57
C VAL A 651 10.21 -10.37 6.72
N SER A 652 9.60 -9.71 7.71
CA SER A 652 8.99 -10.35 8.88
C SER A 652 7.61 -9.74 9.14
N VAL A 653 6.60 -10.57 9.38
CA VAL A 653 5.23 -10.14 9.70
C VAL A 653 4.76 -10.84 10.96
N ALA A 654 4.34 -10.08 11.96
CA ALA A 654 3.81 -10.62 13.21
C ALA A 654 2.52 -9.93 13.61
N THR A 655 1.54 -10.71 14.05
CA THR A 655 0.32 -10.20 14.68
C THR A 655 0.39 -10.51 16.17
N LYS A 656 0.33 -9.47 17.01
CA LYS A 656 0.50 -9.59 18.45
C LYS A 656 -0.60 -10.46 19.06
N GLY A 657 -0.20 -11.42 19.90
CA GLY A 657 -1.11 -12.40 20.49
C GLY A 657 -1.50 -13.57 19.57
N SER A 658 -1.06 -13.60 18.30
CA SER A 658 -1.44 -14.70 17.38
C SER A 658 -0.78 -16.04 17.72
N HIS A 659 0.39 -16.00 18.37
CA HIS A 659 1.24 -17.17 18.65
C HIS A 659 1.61 -17.97 17.38
N ILE A 660 1.61 -17.34 16.21
CA ILE A 660 2.07 -17.92 14.95
C ILE A 660 3.51 -17.46 14.73
N ALA A 661 4.47 -18.37 14.90
CA ALA A 661 5.88 -18.13 14.62
C ALA A 661 6.49 -19.34 13.90
N ASP A 662 7.35 -19.09 12.91
CA ASP A 662 7.96 -20.13 12.07
C ASP A 662 9.34 -20.62 12.56
N GLY A 663 9.77 -20.14 13.73
CA GLY A 663 11.00 -20.56 14.40
C GLY A 663 12.26 -19.80 13.99
N VAL A 664 12.20 -18.88 13.03
CA VAL A 664 13.33 -17.99 12.71
C VAL A 664 13.62 -17.07 13.90
N GLN A 665 14.89 -16.96 14.29
CA GLN A 665 15.29 -16.26 15.52
C GLN A 665 15.94 -14.89 15.29
N HIS A 666 16.49 -14.66 14.10
CA HIS A 666 17.21 -13.44 13.76
C HIS A 666 16.65 -12.81 12.50
N TYR A 667 16.39 -11.51 12.55
CA TYR A 667 16.05 -10.72 11.37
C TYR A 667 17.30 -10.50 10.54
N GLY A 668 17.35 -11.06 9.34
CA GLY A 668 18.56 -11.01 8.52
C GLY A 668 18.39 -11.67 7.17
N GLU A 669 19.24 -11.29 6.21
CA GLU A 669 19.21 -11.74 4.82
C GLU A 669 19.26 -13.27 4.72
N VAL A 670 20.05 -13.93 5.59
CA VAL A 670 20.26 -15.38 5.56
C VAL A 670 19.20 -16.14 6.36
N ASP A 671 18.95 -15.76 7.61
CA ASP A 671 18.06 -16.53 8.50
C ASP A 671 16.58 -16.43 8.04
N CYS A 672 16.15 -15.28 7.51
CA CYS A 672 14.80 -15.11 6.98
C CYS A 672 14.52 -15.97 5.73
N CYS A 673 15.53 -16.40 4.98
CA CYS A 673 15.35 -17.35 3.87
C CYS A 673 14.76 -18.71 4.31
N ARG A 674 14.83 -19.04 5.61
CA ARG A 674 14.27 -20.28 6.18
C ARG A 674 12.82 -20.14 6.65
N GLY A 675 12.27 -18.93 6.59
CA GLY A 675 10.92 -18.66 7.07
C GLY A 675 9.84 -19.21 6.14
N VAL A 676 8.63 -19.37 6.69
CA VAL A 676 7.51 -20.04 6.01
C VAL A 676 6.93 -19.22 4.86
N LEU A 677 7.23 -17.91 4.78
CA LEU A 677 6.81 -17.08 3.65
C LEU A 677 7.63 -17.39 2.38
N GLY A 678 8.80 -18.01 2.51
CA GLY A 678 9.69 -18.31 1.39
C GLY A 678 10.23 -17.04 0.72
N ARG A 679 10.38 -17.10 -0.61
CA ARG A 679 10.80 -15.99 -1.46
C ARG A 679 9.66 -15.57 -2.39
N PHE A 680 9.26 -14.31 -2.35
CA PHE A 680 8.11 -13.80 -3.10
C PHE A 680 8.34 -12.35 -3.60
N ARG A 681 7.45 -11.83 -4.45
CA ARG A 681 7.56 -10.47 -5.00
C ARG A 681 6.81 -9.46 -4.14
N SER A 682 7.28 -8.21 -4.09
CA SER A 682 6.64 -7.23 -3.21
C SER A 682 5.19 -6.86 -3.54
N GLU A 683 4.74 -7.08 -4.78
CA GLU A 683 3.33 -6.95 -5.16
C GLU A 683 2.39 -7.83 -4.32
N GLU A 684 2.89 -8.96 -3.80
CA GLU A 684 2.13 -9.90 -2.97
C GLU A 684 2.13 -9.49 -1.48
N PHE A 685 3.00 -8.56 -1.07
CA PHE A 685 3.31 -8.24 0.33
C PHE A 685 2.08 -7.79 1.12
N MET A 686 1.33 -6.82 0.61
CA MET A 686 0.12 -6.36 1.29
C MET A 686 -0.92 -7.47 1.45
N GLY A 687 -0.97 -8.42 0.50
CA GLY A 687 -1.79 -9.63 0.62
C GLY A 687 -1.34 -10.50 1.80
N VAL A 688 -0.03 -10.71 1.97
CA VAL A 688 0.54 -11.45 3.10
C VAL A 688 0.22 -10.76 4.43
N VAL A 689 0.45 -9.44 4.53
CA VAL A 689 0.18 -8.66 5.76
C VAL A 689 -1.29 -8.74 6.13
N LYS A 690 -2.20 -8.51 5.17
CA LYS A 690 -3.64 -8.58 5.40
C LYS A 690 -4.07 -9.97 5.86
N ARG A 691 -3.56 -11.05 5.25
CA ARG A 691 -3.86 -12.42 5.69
C ARG A 691 -3.40 -12.68 7.12
N SER A 692 -2.17 -12.31 7.47
CA SER A 692 -1.64 -12.44 8.84
C SER A 692 -2.43 -11.62 9.86
N HIS A 693 -2.90 -10.43 9.46
CA HIS A 693 -3.72 -9.55 10.29
C HIS A 693 -5.12 -10.13 10.52
N TYR A 694 -5.85 -10.43 9.45
CA TYR A 694 -7.22 -10.89 9.57
C TYR A 694 -7.33 -12.30 10.13
N TRP A 695 -6.38 -13.20 9.85
CA TRP A 695 -6.38 -14.56 10.41
C TRP A 695 -6.42 -14.55 11.95
N TYR A 696 -5.78 -13.57 12.59
CA TYR A 696 -5.85 -13.42 14.05
C TYR A 696 -7.26 -13.09 14.53
N HIS A 697 -7.94 -12.16 13.85
CA HIS A 697 -9.33 -11.83 14.15
C HIS A 697 -10.29 -12.97 13.82
N TYR A 698 -9.85 -13.87 12.93
CA TYR A 698 -10.46 -15.17 12.67
C TYR A 698 -10.14 -16.25 13.72
N ARG A 699 -9.59 -15.90 14.90
CA ARG A 699 -9.52 -16.82 16.05
C ARG A 699 -10.48 -16.38 17.14
N HIS A 700 -11.07 -17.36 17.83
CA HIS A 700 -11.68 -17.10 19.13
C HIS A 700 -10.65 -16.43 20.04
N PRO A 701 -11.05 -15.43 20.86
CA PRO A 701 -10.26 -15.10 22.03
C PRO A 701 -10.11 -16.40 22.81
N CYS A 702 -8.89 -16.92 22.90
CA CYS A 702 -8.60 -18.01 23.82
C CYS A 702 -9.05 -17.46 25.17
N ALA A 703 -10.07 -18.07 25.78
CA ALA A 703 -10.58 -17.65 27.08
C ALA A 703 -9.36 -17.49 27.97
N ALA A 704 -9.07 -16.22 28.34
CA ALA A 704 -8.01 -15.88 29.26
C ALA A 704 -8.13 -16.90 30.39
N ALA A 705 -7.10 -17.73 30.56
CA ALA A 705 -7.14 -18.90 31.41
C ALA A 705 -7.77 -18.52 32.75
N THR A 706 -9.07 -18.74 32.87
CA THR A 706 -9.76 -18.67 34.14
C THR A 706 -9.05 -19.75 34.91
N LYS A 707 -8.31 -19.33 35.93
CA LYS A 707 -7.82 -20.21 36.98
C LYS A 707 -9.02 -21.03 37.46
N LEU A 708 -9.24 -22.18 36.84
CA LEU A 708 -10.10 -23.22 37.36
C LEU A 708 -9.29 -23.81 38.49
N GLY A 709 -9.53 -23.29 39.69
CA GLY A 709 -9.16 -23.97 40.91
C GLY A 709 -9.87 -25.32 40.92
N ALA A 710 -9.07 -26.38 40.98
CA ALA A 710 -9.33 -27.64 41.64
C ALA A 710 -7.96 -28.25 41.98
#